data_AF-A0A9E2H7J4-F1
#
_entry.id   AF-A0A9E2H7J4-F1
#
_cell.length_a   1.000
_cell.length_b   1.000
_cell.length_c   1.000
_cell.angle_alpha   90.00
_cell.angle_beta   90.00
_cell.angle_gamma   90.00
#
_symmetry.space_group_name_H-M   'P 1'
#
loop_
_entity.id
_entity.type
_entity.pdbx_description
1 polymer ?
#
loop_
_entity_poly.entity_id
_entity_poly.type
_entity_poly.pdbx_seq_one_letter_code
_entity_poly.pdbx_strand_id
1 'polypeptide(L)'
;VEIEVWKTRQGSILQPGEKEGVAFIDLPHIRPDSQYAESFREAASTSGEIEKARWIKLQPSDYKLNRKAGYISISTSLQDDQALAVAFRTVGPSGDPNDDFMFGEFAGGDTSSRPIILKLVRPRNLIPSYKVAWNMMLKNIYSVGGTNLKKEGFLINIYRESGSESDRDVLLGENLLRILQVDKYDENNSPTPDGKFDYYPGYTIDEARGEIIFPSLEPFRKSIADFLRSKNEPQSVIDSLTFPEIYDTTRYFASQSMRNKYVIKGKSSAASQNRYNLGFNIVEGSVQVLLDGTPLTPQADYTVDYMIGEVIIRNQRALVPEAKLQIKYEQNDLFQLASKTMIGARGEIDPLPNTKLGFTIMNLNQETLSDKVRLNEEPTNNTMFGVDGMTSVNLGFLTDVVDAFPLLKTREMSNIKISGELAYMLPDPNTKKSPIASDKGSGIAYIDDFEGARRTIPLGIGYTTWKLGSPPLYSLLGNVHDTVKTFSRAKLMWYNRLPSDVLVTDIWPNRSYRRGQEQVTVMNLDYFPKERGPYNYSLDVEATLLTQPPKNWTGIMKFLGGTGANILEQNINYIEIWMKAEDIPGQAKPNLQRGRLYLNLGKISEDVIPNKKLNSEDLVKGNLPYGILNPGEDVGLDMLTDEQERSVYAALIAKYPELNSDPSGDNWIYHTGGGDFSRINGTEGNEMSAEGRFPDTEDLNANGDVDLINSYLEYEIPLDTVYVDSVGNVRPNELIVGGGSYGWHQFRIPLTDFTRKVATGNEQPVDILQNVQYVRIWVSGFDEPVRVRIADIGLVGNQWQEVTKTDTILKVTVVNIEDNPAYHSPPGVIRERDRTQPDQEILGNEQSLNLKINGLADGQSREAFKNYPRGLDVFNYKTMKMFVHGDAKF
;
A
#
# COMPACT_ATOMS: atom_id res chain seq x y z
N VAL A 1 25.19 17.33 -23.23
CA VAL A 1 23.93 16.66 -22.82
C VAL A 1 23.30 17.47 -21.71
N GLU A 2 22.32 18.27 -22.07
CA GLU A 2 21.43 18.98 -21.16
C GLU A 2 20.22 18.08 -20.89
N ILE A 3 19.73 18.05 -19.65
CA ILE A 3 18.53 17.29 -19.28
C ILE A 3 17.76 18.03 -18.20
N GLU A 4 16.44 18.08 -18.36
CA GLU A 4 15.48 18.43 -17.34
C GLU A 4 14.65 17.19 -17.00
N VAL A 5 14.45 16.95 -15.71
CA VAL A 5 13.59 15.87 -15.23
C VAL A 5 12.37 16.50 -14.61
N TRP A 6 11.20 15.98 -14.94
CA TRP A 6 9.91 16.48 -14.54
C TRP A 6 9.12 15.36 -13.87
N LYS A 7 8.32 15.70 -12.88
CA LYS A 7 7.32 14.80 -12.30
C LYS A 7 5.94 15.44 -12.39
N THR A 8 4.90 14.62 -12.43
CA THR A 8 3.55 15.14 -12.33
C THR A 8 3.29 15.69 -10.94
N ARG A 9 2.47 16.74 -10.89
CA ARG A 9 1.90 17.28 -9.67
C ARG A 9 0.44 16.85 -9.57
N GLN A 10 0.01 16.52 -8.36
CA GLN A 10 -1.39 16.28 -8.03
C GLN A 10 -1.94 17.34 -7.06
N GLY A 11 -3.23 17.62 -7.17
CA GLY A 11 -3.96 18.44 -6.21
C GLY A 11 -4.38 19.79 -6.79
N SER A 12 -5.48 20.31 -6.26
CA SER A 12 -6.19 21.42 -6.89
C SER A 12 -5.46 22.76 -6.79
N ILE A 13 -4.43 22.91 -5.95
CA ILE A 13 -3.73 24.19 -5.78
C ILE A 13 -2.44 24.23 -6.60
N LEU A 14 -2.33 25.22 -7.51
CA LEU A 14 -1.11 25.49 -8.30
C LEU A 14 0.05 25.93 -7.41
N GLN A 15 1.22 25.34 -7.60
CA GLN A 15 2.48 25.80 -7.01
C GLN A 15 3.34 26.59 -8.01
N PRO A 16 4.20 27.51 -7.52
CA PRO A 16 5.16 28.21 -8.35
C PRO A 16 6.07 27.23 -9.13
N GLY A 17 6.16 27.42 -10.45
CA GLY A 17 7.02 26.62 -11.33
C GLY A 17 6.35 25.37 -11.93
N GLU A 18 5.06 25.15 -11.65
CA GLU A 18 4.25 24.17 -12.38
C GLU A 18 3.98 24.64 -13.82
N LYS A 19 3.96 23.68 -14.75
CA LYS A 19 3.58 23.90 -16.15
C LYS A 19 2.60 22.82 -16.59
N GLU A 20 1.59 23.18 -17.36
CA GLU A 20 0.84 22.21 -18.14
C GLU A 20 1.75 21.56 -19.18
N GLY A 21 1.59 20.27 -19.42
CA GLY A 21 2.38 19.56 -20.42
C GLY A 21 1.83 18.21 -20.82
N VAL A 22 2.26 17.77 -22.00
CA VAL A 22 1.91 16.47 -22.58
C VAL A 22 3.20 15.66 -22.75
N ALA A 23 3.27 14.52 -22.08
CA ALA A 23 4.43 13.64 -22.12
C ALA A 23 4.15 12.38 -22.94
N PHE A 24 5.05 12.02 -23.85
CA PHE A 24 4.88 10.88 -24.76
C PHE A 24 5.94 9.80 -24.52
N ILE A 25 5.52 8.53 -24.44
CA ILE A 25 6.43 7.39 -24.37
C ILE A 25 7.21 7.23 -25.67
N ASP A 26 6.59 7.49 -26.82
CA ASP A 26 7.24 7.42 -28.13
C ASP A 26 7.32 8.81 -28.75
N LEU A 27 8.07 9.70 -28.08
CA LEU A 27 8.31 11.04 -28.59
C LEU A 27 9.38 11.03 -29.69
N PRO A 28 9.09 11.50 -30.92
CA PRO A 28 10.11 11.66 -31.94
C PRO A 28 11.09 12.77 -31.54
N HIS A 29 12.34 12.65 -31.99
CA HIS A 29 13.30 13.73 -31.84
C HIS A 29 13.03 14.84 -32.85
N ILE A 30 13.43 16.06 -32.49
CA ILE A 30 13.46 17.22 -33.38
C ILE A 30 14.87 17.82 -33.42
N ARG A 31 15.10 18.72 -34.38
CA ARG A 31 16.31 19.55 -34.43
C ARG A 31 16.15 20.77 -33.51
N PRO A 32 17.25 21.39 -33.04
CA PRO A 32 17.17 22.53 -32.12
C PRO A 32 16.46 23.78 -32.63
N ASP A 33 16.38 23.96 -33.95
CA ASP A 33 15.68 25.05 -34.64
C ASP A 33 14.22 24.73 -34.97
N SER A 34 13.77 23.51 -34.68
CA SER A 34 12.43 23.01 -34.98
C SER A 34 11.52 23.07 -33.75
N GLN A 35 10.20 22.97 -33.98
CA GLN A 35 9.20 22.83 -32.92
C GLN A 35 8.31 21.63 -33.19
N TYR A 36 7.76 21.05 -32.12
CA TYR A 36 6.71 20.04 -32.25
C TYR A 36 5.41 20.66 -32.78
N ALA A 37 4.71 19.93 -33.64
CA ALA A 37 3.43 20.33 -34.20
C ALA A 37 2.35 20.49 -33.11
N GLU A 38 1.35 21.35 -33.35
CA GLU A 38 0.32 21.65 -32.34
C GLU A 38 -0.54 20.45 -31.96
N SER A 39 -0.69 19.49 -32.86
CA SER A 39 -1.39 18.23 -32.58
C SER A 39 -0.79 17.41 -31.43
N PHE A 40 0.49 17.62 -31.07
CA PHE A 40 1.09 17.00 -29.89
C PHE A 40 0.56 17.61 -28.58
N ARG A 41 0.07 18.85 -28.59
CA ARG A 41 -0.50 19.52 -27.42
C ARG A 41 -1.98 19.20 -27.23
N GLU A 42 -2.66 18.88 -28.33
CA GLU A 42 -4.08 18.49 -28.34
C GLU A 42 -4.28 16.97 -28.16
N ALA A 43 -3.20 16.20 -28.01
CA ALA A 43 -3.28 14.75 -27.84
C ALA A 43 -4.00 14.37 -26.54
N ALA A 44 -4.96 13.45 -26.64
CA ALA A 44 -5.64 12.90 -25.47
C ALA A 44 -4.72 11.96 -24.68
N SER A 45 -4.88 11.96 -23.36
CA SER A 45 -4.21 11.00 -22.47
C SER A 45 -4.50 9.56 -22.93
N THR A 46 -3.45 8.75 -22.97
CA THR A 46 -3.51 7.33 -23.34
C THR A 46 -2.66 6.55 -22.36
N SER A 47 -3.27 5.66 -21.59
CA SER A 47 -2.63 4.93 -20.50
C SER A 47 -1.33 4.25 -20.89
N GLY A 48 -0.26 4.57 -20.18
CA GLY A 48 1.09 4.02 -20.43
C GLY A 48 1.84 4.67 -21.60
N GLU A 49 1.17 5.48 -22.43
CA GLU A 49 1.72 6.03 -23.67
C GLU A 49 1.79 7.57 -23.66
N ILE A 50 0.69 8.25 -23.30
CA ILE A 50 0.56 9.71 -23.33
C ILE A 50 -0.02 10.16 -21.99
N GLU A 51 0.67 11.07 -21.32
CA GLU A 51 0.27 11.64 -20.04
C GLU A 51 0.12 13.16 -20.19
N LYS A 52 -1.13 13.64 -20.18
CA LYS A 52 -1.42 15.08 -20.07
C LYS A 52 -1.64 15.41 -18.60
N ALA A 53 -0.86 16.37 -18.09
CA ALA A 53 -0.85 16.70 -16.67
C ALA A 53 -0.21 18.06 -16.40
N ARG A 54 -0.30 18.50 -15.15
CA ARG A 54 0.61 19.52 -14.59
C ARG A 54 1.93 18.88 -14.16
N TRP A 55 3.03 19.49 -14.56
CA TRP A 55 4.40 19.02 -14.35
C TRP A 55 5.21 20.02 -13.54
N ILE A 56 6.03 19.50 -12.63
CA ILE A 56 7.00 20.30 -11.89
C ILE A 56 8.41 19.79 -12.18
N LYS A 57 9.31 20.74 -12.48
CA LYS A 57 10.71 20.44 -12.77
C LYS A 57 11.42 20.06 -11.47
N LEU A 58 12.10 18.92 -11.48
CA LEU A 58 12.96 18.48 -10.38
C LEU A 58 14.25 19.28 -10.35
N GLN A 59 14.74 19.54 -9.14
CA GLN A 59 16.04 20.16 -8.96
C GLN A 59 17.16 19.16 -9.25
N PRO A 60 18.35 19.59 -9.69
CA PRO A 60 19.48 18.68 -9.92
C PRO A 60 19.91 17.87 -8.68
N SER A 61 19.55 18.30 -7.46
CA SER A 61 19.74 17.53 -6.22
C SER A 61 18.82 16.32 -6.10
N ASP A 62 17.68 16.34 -6.79
CA ASP A 62 16.59 15.36 -6.61
C ASP A 62 16.80 14.10 -7.46
N TYR A 63 17.82 14.08 -8.33
CA TYR A 63 18.16 12.95 -9.17
C TYR A 63 19.66 12.89 -9.50
N LYS A 64 20.15 11.71 -9.87
CA LYS A 64 21.51 11.50 -10.40
C LYS A 64 21.42 10.93 -11.81
N LEU A 65 22.20 11.48 -12.73
CA LEU A 65 22.28 11.02 -14.11
C LEU A 65 23.57 10.23 -14.34
N ASN A 66 23.47 8.98 -14.79
CA ASN A 66 24.60 8.28 -15.36
C ASN A 66 24.70 8.60 -16.86
N ARG A 67 25.57 9.55 -17.21
CA ARG A 67 25.72 10.05 -18.59
C ARG A 67 26.24 9.02 -19.59
N LYS A 68 26.95 7.98 -19.11
CA LYS A 68 27.51 6.93 -19.98
C LYS A 68 26.47 5.87 -20.31
N ALA A 69 25.75 5.39 -19.29
CA ALA A 69 24.75 4.34 -19.43
C ALA A 69 23.35 4.87 -19.79
N GLY A 70 23.09 6.17 -19.60
CA GLY A 70 21.85 6.81 -20.02
C GLY A 70 20.65 6.60 -19.08
N TYR A 71 20.87 6.27 -17.79
CA TYR A 71 19.80 6.11 -16.81
C TYR A 71 19.81 7.22 -15.74
N ILE A 72 18.64 7.40 -15.12
CA ILE A 72 18.39 8.37 -14.07
C ILE A 72 18.02 7.61 -12.79
N SER A 73 18.66 7.98 -11.68
CA SER A 73 18.28 7.52 -10.34
C SER A 73 17.63 8.67 -9.59
N ILE A 74 16.35 8.52 -9.24
CA ILE A 74 15.63 9.53 -8.45
C ILE A 74 16.05 9.40 -6.99
N SER A 75 16.41 10.53 -6.38
CA SER A 75 16.83 10.62 -4.98
C SER A 75 15.68 10.97 -4.04
N THR A 76 14.56 11.45 -4.58
CA THR A 76 13.34 11.75 -3.82
C THR A 76 12.36 10.58 -3.87
N SER A 77 11.50 10.46 -2.87
CA SER A 77 10.40 9.50 -2.93
C SER A 77 9.43 9.91 -4.04
N LEU A 78 9.09 8.97 -4.92
CA LEU A 78 8.10 9.12 -5.97
C LEU A 78 6.91 8.23 -5.64
N GLN A 79 5.70 8.78 -5.68
CA GLN A 79 4.47 8.01 -5.48
C GLN A 79 4.10 7.23 -6.74
N ASP A 80 3.34 6.15 -6.61
CA ASP A 80 3.00 5.29 -7.75
C ASP A 80 2.12 5.98 -8.80
N ASP A 81 1.27 6.88 -8.35
CA ASP A 81 0.38 7.71 -9.14
C ASP A 81 1.04 8.97 -9.73
N GLN A 82 2.36 9.13 -9.56
CA GLN A 82 3.15 10.19 -10.20
C GLN A 82 3.88 9.68 -11.44
N ALA A 83 3.74 10.38 -12.56
CA ALA A 83 4.53 10.11 -13.75
C ALA A 83 5.86 10.89 -13.73
N LEU A 84 6.86 10.36 -14.44
CA LEU A 84 8.13 11.03 -14.71
C LEU A 84 8.31 11.22 -16.20
N ALA A 85 8.77 12.41 -16.57
CA ALA A 85 9.13 12.76 -17.92
C ALA A 85 10.45 13.52 -17.95
N VAL A 86 11.07 13.60 -19.13
CA VAL A 86 12.35 14.27 -19.34
C VAL A 86 12.29 15.13 -20.59
N ALA A 87 13.06 16.21 -20.60
CA ALA A 87 13.48 16.89 -21.82
C ALA A 87 15.01 16.82 -21.90
N PHE A 88 15.57 16.33 -23.00
CA PHE A 88 17.02 16.17 -23.11
C PHE A 88 17.55 16.35 -24.53
N ARG A 89 18.85 16.62 -24.61
CA ARG A 89 19.58 16.84 -25.86
C ARG A 89 20.78 15.91 -25.98
N THR A 90 20.86 15.17 -27.08
CA THR A 90 21.99 14.28 -27.41
C THR A 90 22.82 14.84 -28.56
N VAL A 91 24.12 14.56 -28.53
CA VAL A 91 25.08 15.04 -29.53
C VAL A 91 24.80 14.37 -30.87
N GLY A 92 24.75 15.18 -31.93
CA GLY A 92 24.53 14.73 -33.30
C GLY A 92 25.76 14.05 -33.93
N PRO A 93 25.61 13.46 -35.13
CA PRO A 93 26.67 12.70 -35.79
C PRO A 93 27.94 13.50 -36.08
N SER A 94 27.84 14.79 -36.37
CA SER A 94 29.00 15.66 -36.67
C SER A 94 29.58 16.36 -35.44
N GLY A 95 28.85 16.35 -34.32
CA GLY A 95 29.19 17.12 -33.12
C GLY A 95 28.90 18.62 -33.24
N ASP A 96 28.22 19.05 -34.31
CA ASP A 96 27.74 20.42 -34.48
C ASP A 96 26.48 20.64 -33.63
N PRO A 97 26.42 21.67 -32.78
CA PRO A 97 25.22 21.97 -32.00
C PRO A 97 23.91 22.06 -32.81
N ASN A 98 23.95 22.33 -34.11
CA ASN A 98 22.78 22.41 -34.98
C ASN A 98 22.29 21.03 -35.47
N ASP A 99 23.13 20.00 -35.43
CA ASP A 99 22.78 18.62 -35.82
C ASP A 99 22.48 17.71 -34.63
N ASP A 100 22.36 18.28 -33.43
CA ASP A 100 21.92 17.58 -32.24
C ASP A 100 20.48 17.09 -32.37
N PHE A 101 20.14 16.09 -31.55
CA PHE A 101 18.78 15.58 -31.42
C PHE A 101 18.19 16.05 -30.09
N MET A 102 17.01 16.65 -30.14
CA MET A 102 16.25 17.09 -28.98
C MET A 102 15.00 16.24 -28.78
N PHE A 103 14.76 15.85 -27.54
CA PHE A 103 13.55 15.17 -27.11
C PHE A 103 12.87 16.05 -26.05
N GLY A 104 11.66 16.50 -26.36
CA GLY A 104 10.90 17.41 -25.51
C GLY A 104 11.38 18.86 -25.57
N GLU A 105 10.69 19.72 -24.85
CA GLU A 105 10.90 21.15 -24.78
C GLU A 105 11.45 21.54 -23.40
N PHE A 106 12.36 22.49 -23.36
CA PHE A 106 13.00 22.96 -22.12
C PHE A 106 12.22 24.13 -21.51
N ALA A 107 12.22 24.24 -20.18
CA ALA A 107 11.44 25.25 -19.43
C ALA A 107 11.69 26.71 -19.87
N GLY A 108 12.90 27.02 -20.35
CA GLY A 108 13.33 28.37 -20.74
C GLY A 108 12.88 28.85 -22.13
N GLY A 109 12.20 28.01 -22.92
CA GLY A 109 11.62 28.41 -24.21
C GLY A 109 10.32 29.23 -24.07
N ASP A 110 9.87 29.88 -25.15
CA ASP A 110 8.60 30.62 -25.25
C ASP A 110 7.39 29.67 -25.14
N THR A 111 7.16 29.23 -23.89
CA THR A 111 6.22 28.19 -23.49
C THR A 111 5.39 28.65 -22.29
N SER A 112 5.44 29.94 -21.95
CA SER A 112 4.68 30.49 -20.81
C SER A 112 3.16 30.51 -21.05
N SER A 113 2.71 30.32 -22.30
CA SER A 113 1.30 30.37 -22.69
C SER A 113 0.75 29.06 -23.28
N ARG A 114 1.55 27.99 -23.38
CA ARG A 114 1.11 26.71 -23.99
C ARG A 114 1.68 25.49 -23.28
N PRO A 115 1.01 24.32 -23.34
CA PRO A 115 1.52 23.09 -22.75
C PRO A 115 2.90 22.71 -23.30
N ILE A 116 3.80 22.32 -22.39
CA ILE A 116 5.16 21.85 -22.71
C ILE A 116 5.13 20.40 -23.18
N ILE A 117 5.94 20.04 -24.17
CA ILE A 117 6.04 18.65 -24.65
C ILE A 117 7.22 17.95 -24.01
N LEU A 118 7.01 16.76 -23.44
CA LEU A 118 8.05 16.01 -22.72
C LEU A 118 8.14 14.55 -23.21
N LYS A 119 9.29 13.91 -22.99
CA LYS A 119 9.45 12.46 -23.19
C LYS A 119 9.08 11.74 -21.89
N LEU A 120 8.01 10.95 -21.91
CA LEU A 120 7.61 10.11 -20.79
C LEU A 120 8.65 9.01 -20.56
N VAL A 121 9.02 8.77 -19.29
CA VAL A 121 9.93 7.68 -18.88
C VAL A 121 9.31 6.75 -17.85
N ARG A 122 8.33 7.24 -17.09
CA ARG A 122 7.50 6.44 -16.18
C ARG A 122 6.06 6.98 -16.23
N PRO A 123 5.06 6.24 -16.74
CA PRO A 123 3.65 6.60 -16.61
C PRO A 123 3.18 6.48 -15.15
N ARG A 124 1.99 7.02 -14.86
CA ARG A 124 1.35 6.80 -13.55
C ARG A 124 0.96 5.32 -13.43
N ASN A 125 1.04 4.78 -12.22
CA ASN A 125 0.69 3.39 -11.90
C ASN A 125 1.34 2.40 -12.89
N LEU A 126 2.67 2.49 -13.03
CA LEU A 126 3.44 1.68 -13.97
C LEU A 126 3.22 0.18 -13.70
N ILE A 127 2.66 -0.51 -14.70
CA ILE A 127 2.36 -1.95 -14.65
C ILE A 127 3.09 -2.72 -15.77
N PRO A 128 3.31 -4.04 -15.62
CA PRO A 128 4.08 -4.84 -16.58
C PRO A 128 3.51 -4.95 -17.99
N SER A 129 2.26 -4.58 -18.20
CA SER A 129 1.62 -4.53 -19.52
C SER A 129 2.01 -3.30 -20.33
N TYR A 130 2.43 -2.20 -19.69
CA TYR A 130 3.01 -1.04 -20.34
C TYR A 130 4.44 -1.37 -20.77
N LYS A 131 4.58 -2.31 -21.71
CA LYS A 131 5.85 -3.01 -22.02
C LYS A 131 7.02 -2.08 -22.27
N VAL A 132 6.81 -1.00 -23.04
CA VAL A 132 7.86 -0.04 -23.36
C VAL A 132 8.35 0.65 -22.07
N ALA A 133 7.45 1.26 -21.30
CA ALA A 133 7.79 1.92 -20.05
C ALA A 133 8.34 0.96 -18.99
N TRP A 134 7.77 -0.26 -18.89
CA TRP A 134 8.20 -1.27 -17.95
C TRP A 134 9.64 -1.74 -18.21
N ASN A 135 10.01 -1.87 -19.48
CA ASN A 135 11.36 -2.23 -19.89
C ASN A 135 12.38 -1.10 -19.69
N MET A 136 11.94 0.17 -19.63
CA MET A 136 12.82 1.30 -19.27
C MET A 136 13.20 1.30 -17.79
N MET A 137 12.41 0.68 -16.91
CA MET A 137 12.74 0.53 -15.50
C MET A 137 13.86 -0.50 -15.30
N LEU A 138 14.99 -0.04 -14.76
CA LEU A 138 16.12 -0.90 -14.38
C LEU A 138 15.80 -1.77 -13.16
N LYS A 139 16.09 -3.07 -13.26
CA LYS A 139 15.82 -4.09 -12.23
C LYS A 139 17.08 -4.90 -11.88
N ASN A 140 18.23 -4.29 -12.15
CA ASN A 140 19.57 -4.84 -12.01
C ASN A 140 20.42 -4.09 -10.99
N ILE A 141 19.81 -3.26 -10.13
CA ILE A 141 20.46 -2.46 -9.10
C ILE A 141 19.88 -2.84 -7.73
N TYR A 142 20.74 -3.19 -6.77
CA TYR A 142 20.33 -3.74 -5.47
C TYR A 142 21.07 -3.07 -4.33
N SER A 143 20.35 -2.59 -3.32
CA SER A 143 20.98 -2.04 -2.11
C SER A 143 21.61 -3.15 -1.27
N VAL A 144 22.83 -2.91 -0.77
CA VAL A 144 23.52 -3.79 0.20
C VAL A 144 23.45 -3.28 1.64
N GLY A 145 22.71 -2.19 1.87
CA GLY A 145 22.63 -1.52 3.17
C GLY A 145 23.84 -0.61 3.43
N GLY A 146 23.57 0.55 4.05
CA GLY A 146 24.57 1.59 4.31
C GLY A 146 24.81 2.52 3.11
N THR A 147 25.58 3.58 3.32
CA THR A 147 25.93 4.60 2.33
C THR A 147 27.41 4.95 2.47
N ASN A 148 28.02 5.49 1.42
CA ASN A 148 29.45 5.81 1.39
C ASN A 148 30.32 4.58 1.73
N LEU A 149 30.09 3.51 0.97
CA LEU A 149 30.79 2.24 1.12
C LEU A 149 32.28 2.40 0.81
N LYS A 150 33.09 1.59 1.49
CA LYS A 150 34.53 1.46 1.23
C LYS A 150 34.83 0.18 0.50
N LYS A 151 35.87 0.20 -0.33
CA LYS A 151 36.42 -1.00 -0.96
C LYS A 151 37.02 -1.95 0.10
N GLU A 152 37.65 -1.40 1.12
CA GLU A 152 38.29 -2.22 2.18
C GLU A 152 37.24 -2.99 2.99
N GLY A 153 37.43 -4.30 3.10
CA GLY A 153 36.52 -5.19 3.84
C GLY A 153 35.18 -5.43 3.14
N PHE A 154 35.00 -4.96 1.90
CA PHE A 154 33.83 -5.26 1.09
C PHE A 154 33.91 -6.69 0.56
N LEU A 155 33.05 -7.56 1.10
CA LEU A 155 32.98 -8.97 0.76
C LEU A 155 31.53 -9.30 0.45
N ILE A 156 31.17 -9.38 -0.82
CA ILE A 156 29.84 -9.82 -1.27
C ILE A 156 29.99 -11.12 -2.04
N ASN A 157 29.04 -12.02 -1.82
CA ASN A 157 28.85 -13.22 -2.62
C ASN A 157 27.36 -13.44 -2.90
N ILE A 158 27.05 -14.22 -3.92
CA ILE A 158 25.68 -14.51 -4.35
C ILE A 158 25.45 -16.00 -4.18
N TYR A 159 24.37 -16.33 -3.51
CA TYR A 159 23.99 -17.70 -3.19
C TYR A 159 22.64 -18.04 -3.79
N ARG A 160 22.42 -19.32 -4.04
CA ARG A 160 21.12 -19.90 -4.32
C ARG A 160 20.69 -20.78 -3.15
N GLU A 161 19.53 -20.47 -2.57
CA GLU A 161 18.94 -21.25 -1.49
C GLU A 161 18.47 -22.62 -2.00
N SER A 162 18.77 -23.66 -1.23
CA SER A 162 18.41 -25.06 -1.53
C SER A 162 17.33 -25.61 -0.59
N GLY A 163 16.82 -24.80 0.35
CA GLY A 163 15.79 -25.18 1.32
C GLY A 163 16.31 -26.04 2.46
N SER A 164 16.74 -27.27 2.17
CA SER A 164 17.20 -28.26 3.18
C SER A 164 18.72 -28.41 3.28
N GLU A 165 19.47 -27.80 2.36
CA GLU A 165 20.93 -27.83 2.32
C GLU A 165 21.53 -26.42 2.49
N SER A 166 22.83 -26.35 2.76
CA SER A 166 23.59 -25.09 2.71
C SER A 166 23.43 -24.41 1.36
N ASP A 167 23.27 -23.09 1.38
CA ASP A 167 23.15 -22.31 0.15
C ASP A 167 24.38 -22.46 -0.73
N ARG A 168 24.16 -22.47 -2.06
CA ARG A 168 25.19 -22.76 -3.04
C ARG A 168 25.56 -21.49 -3.81
N ASP A 169 26.85 -21.17 -3.88
CA ASP A 169 27.42 -20.08 -4.68
C ASP A 169 27.98 -20.55 -6.03
N VAL A 170 28.03 -21.86 -6.26
CA VAL A 170 28.50 -22.48 -7.50
C VAL A 170 27.34 -23.17 -8.21
N LEU A 171 27.23 -22.94 -9.53
CA LEU A 171 26.29 -23.59 -10.42
C LEU A 171 27.05 -24.29 -11.55
N LEU A 172 26.89 -25.62 -11.67
CA LEU A 172 27.58 -26.45 -12.67
C LEU A 172 29.10 -26.21 -12.76
N GLY A 173 29.74 -26.03 -11.60
CA GLY A 173 31.19 -25.82 -11.49
C GLY A 173 31.67 -24.39 -11.70
N GLU A 174 30.77 -23.43 -11.91
CA GLU A 174 31.10 -22.00 -12.10
C GLU A 174 30.49 -21.15 -10.98
N ASN A 175 31.24 -20.15 -10.48
CA ASN A 175 30.76 -19.25 -9.42
C ASN A 175 29.67 -18.30 -9.95
N LEU A 176 28.63 -18.05 -9.14
CA LEU A 176 27.51 -17.17 -9.49
C LEU A 176 27.95 -15.72 -9.75
N LEU A 177 28.99 -15.20 -9.09
CA LEU A 177 29.55 -13.88 -9.38
C LEU A 177 30.02 -13.77 -10.82
N ARG A 178 30.70 -14.80 -11.32
CA ARG A 178 31.17 -14.86 -12.72
C ARG A 178 30.01 -15.03 -13.70
N ILE A 179 29.06 -15.91 -13.41
CA ILE A 179 27.86 -16.11 -14.23
C ILE A 179 27.08 -14.78 -14.36
N LEU A 180 26.95 -14.04 -13.26
CA LEU A 180 26.22 -12.78 -13.19
C LEU A 180 27.06 -11.56 -13.62
N GLN A 181 28.27 -11.81 -14.12
CA GLN A 181 29.16 -10.81 -14.72
C GLN A 181 29.68 -9.73 -13.76
N VAL A 182 29.74 -10.04 -12.46
CA VAL A 182 30.28 -9.18 -11.41
C VAL A 182 31.65 -9.67 -10.87
N ASP A 183 32.24 -10.65 -11.54
CA ASP A 183 33.62 -11.15 -11.37
C ASP A 183 34.20 -11.43 -12.76
N LYS A 184 34.92 -10.43 -13.30
CA LYS A 184 35.59 -10.46 -14.60
C LYS A 184 37.08 -10.15 -14.48
N TYR A 185 37.49 -9.46 -13.42
CA TYR A 185 38.84 -8.97 -13.25
C TYR A 185 39.46 -9.48 -11.95
N ASP A 186 40.78 -9.51 -11.89
CA ASP A 186 41.50 -9.79 -10.65
C ASP A 186 41.74 -8.49 -9.85
N GLU A 187 42.32 -8.61 -8.65
CA GLU A 187 42.69 -7.45 -7.82
C GLU A 187 43.58 -6.40 -8.54
N ASN A 188 44.28 -6.79 -9.60
CA ASN A 188 45.14 -5.92 -10.41
C ASN A 188 44.42 -5.34 -11.65
N ASN A 189 43.11 -5.54 -11.79
CA ASN A 189 42.28 -5.18 -12.95
C ASN A 189 42.68 -5.90 -14.25
N SER A 190 43.36 -7.05 -14.18
CA SER A 190 43.56 -7.91 -15.35
C SER A 190 42.27 -8.68 -15.64
N PRO A 191 41.92 -8.99 -16.91
CA PRO A 191 40.66 -9.64 -17.28
C PRO A 191 40.66 -11.15 -16.96
N THR A 192 40.98 -11.49 -15.72
CA THR A 192 41.04 -12.84 -15.18
C THR A 192 40.17 -12.89 -13.92
N PRO A 193 39.04 -13.59 -13.92
CA PRO A 193 38.18 -13.73 -12.74
C PRO A 193 38.92 -14.39 -11.57
N ASP A 194 38.72 -13.90 -10.34
CA ASP A 194 39.41 -14.38 -9.14
C ASP A 194 38.47 -14.96 -8.06
N GLY A 195 37.17 -15.02 -8.35
CA GLY A 195 36.15 -15.52 -7.42
C GLY A 195 35.69 -14.49 -6.40
N LYS A 196 36.09 -13.22 -6.54
CA LYS A 196 35.62 -12.11 -5.70
C LYS A 196 34.79 -11.13 -6.52
N PHE A 197 33.98 -10.33 -5.82
CA PHE A 197 33.20 -9.29 -6.46
C PHE A 197 34.11 -8.14 -6.95
N ASP A 198 33.97 -7.78 -8.23
CA ASP A 198 34.67 -6.64 -8.84
C ASP A 198 34.15 -5.32 -8.25
N TYR A 199 34.89 -4.71 -7.32
CA TYR A 199 34.55 -3.40 -6.77
C TYR A 199 34.99 -2.27 -7.72
N TYR A 200 34.09 -1.85 -8.62
CA TYR A 200 34.35 -0.81 -9.63
C TYR A 200 33.31 0.33 -9.54
N PRO A 201 33.65 1.46 -8.90
CA PRO A 201 32.73 2.58 -8.69
C PRO A 201 32.09 3.09 -9.98
N GLY A 202 30.77 3.24 -9.96
CA GLY A 202 29.95 3.72 -11.08
C GLY A 202 29.64 2.67 -12.15
N TYR A 203 30.16 1.44 -12.04
CA TYR A 203 29.84 0.34 -12.96
C TYR A 203 29.25 -0.87 -12.25
N THR A 204 29.91 -1.37 -11.21
CA THR A 204 29.41 -2.50 -10.40
C THR A 204 28.93 -2.07 -9.02
N ILE A 205 29.30 -0.87 -8.56
CA ILE A 205 28.87 -0.32 -7.26
C ILE A 205 28.63 1.20 -7.33
N ASP A 206 27.53 1.68 -6.73
CA ASP A 206 27.33 3.08 -6.37
C ASP A 206 27.65 3.23 -4.87
N GLU A 207 28.87 3.68 -4.58
CA GLU A 207 29.37 3.78 -3.21
C GLU A 207 28.55 4.74 -2.36
N ALA A 208 28.08 5.85 -2.95
CA ALA A 208 27.34 6.86 -2.24
C ALA A 208 25.98 6.34 -1.77
N ARG A 209 25.29 5.55 -2.60
CA ARG A 209 23.98 4.96 -2.27
C ARG A 209 24.04 3.58 -1.63
N GLY A 210 25.20 2.94 -1.65
CA GLY A 210 25.37 1.57 -1.18
C GLY A 210 24.61 0.56 -2.02
N GLU A 211 24.73 0.67 -3.34
CA GLU A 211 24.01 -0.17 -4.30
C GLU A 211 25.00 -0.95 -5.19
N ILE A 212 24.75 -2.25 -5.37
CA ILE A 212 25.39 -3.06 -6.41
C ILE A 212 24.66 -2.86 -7.72
N ILE A 213 25.41 -2.77 -8.81
CA ILE A 213 24.92 -2.64 -10.17
C ILE A 213 25.38 -3.87 -10.95
N PHE A 214 24.44 -4.70 -11.40
CA PHE A 214 24.77 -5.80 -12.30
C PHE A 214 24.95 -5.26 -13.73
N PRO A 215 26.04 -5.62 -14.46
CA PRO A 215 26.25 -5.12 -15.81
C PRO A 215 25.21 -5.59 -16.85
N SER A 216 24.51 -6.69 -16.57
CA SER A 216 23.39 -7.18 -17.38
C SER A 216 22.08 -6.51 -16.94
N LEU A 217 21.17 -6.22 -17.88
CA LEU A 217 19.82 -5.72 -17.56
C LEU A 217 18.95 -6.78 -16.88
N GLU A 218 19.19 -8.06 -17.22
CA GLU A 218 18.45 -9.20 -16.68
C GLU A 218 19.41 -10.27 -16.13
N PRO A 219 20.17 -9.99 -15.05
CA PRO A 219 21.18 -10.89 -14.52
C PRO A 219 20.62 -12.28 -14.18
N PHE A 220 19.45 -12.35 -13.52
CA PHE A 220 18.86 -13.61 -13.06
C PHE A 220 18.02 -14.36 -14.11
N ARG A 221 17.88 -13.79 -15.32
CA ARG A 221 17.29 -14.48 -16.47
C ARG A 221 18.34 -14.72 -17.54
N LYS A 222 18.76 -13.65 -18.22
CA LYS A 222 19.60 -13.74 -19.42
C LYS A 222 20.99 -14.29 -19.10
N SER A 223 21.67 -13.76 -18.08
CA SER A 223 23.03 -14.21 -17.78
C SER A 223 23.09 -15.68 -17.36
N ILE A 224 22.14 -16.13 -16.52
CA ILE A 224 22.02 -17.54 -16.12
C ILE A 224 21.64 -18.42 -17.32
N ALA A 225 20.66 -18.00 -18.13
CA ALA A 225 20.25 -18.76 -19.31
C ALA A 225 21.39 -18.91 -20.33
N ASP A 226 22.14 -17.85 -20.60
CA ASP A 226 23.26 -17.86 -21.54
C ASP A 226 24.39 -18.78 -21.03
N PHE A 227 24.68 -18.77 -19.72
CA PHE A 227 25.61 -19.73 -19.12
C PHE A 227 25.14 -21.18 -19.28
N LEU A 228 23.89 -21.49 -18.93
CA LEU A 228 23.36 -22.85 -19.03
C LEU A 228 23.29 -23.35 -20.48
N ARG A 229 22.93 -22.47 -21.43
CA ARG A 229 23.01 -22.78 -22.87
C ARG A 229 24.43 -23.08 -23.31
N SER A 230 25.43 -22.34 -22.80
CA SER A 230 26.85 -22.61 -23.09
C SER A 230 27.34 -23.98 -22.58
N LYS A 231 26.61 -24.57 -21.61
CA LYS A 231 26.84 -25.93 -21.08
C LYS A 231 25.95 -26.98 -21.75
N ASN A 232 25.19 -26.60 -22.78
CA ASN A 232 24.22 -27.46 -23.49
C ASN A 232 23.14 -28.06 -22.57
N GLU A 233 22.73 -27.35 -21.52
CA GLU A 233 21.63 -27.78 -20.65
C GLU A 233 20.27 -27.67 -21.36
N PRO A 234 19.33 -28.60 -21.10
CA PRO A 234 18.00 -28.56 -21.71
C PRO A 234 17.17 -27.38 -21.17
N GLN A 235 16.20 -26.95 -21.98
CA GLN A 235 15.34 -25.80 -21.64
C GLN A 235 14.62 -25.95 -20.30
N SER A 236 14.23 -27.18 -19.92
CA SER A 236 13.60 -27.45 -18.61
C SER A 236 14.51 -27.11 -17.42
N VAL A 237 15.82 -27.37 -17.53
CA VAL A 237 16.80 -27.02 -16.50
C VAL A 237 17.00 -25.50 -16.48
N ILE A 238 17.09 -24.87 -17.65
CA ILE A 238 17.19 -23.40 -17.78
C ILE A 238 16.01 -22.72 -17.10
N ASP A 239 14.79 -23.19 -17.35
CA ASP A 239 13.58 -22.61 -16.77
C ASP A 239 13.52 -22.81 -15.26
N SER A 240 14.07 -23.91 -14.73
CA SER A 240 14.09 -24.18 -13.28
C SER A 240 15.10 -23.32 -12.49
N LEU A 241 16.12 -22.79 -13.18
CA LEU A 241 17.21 -22.03 -12.58
C LEU A 241 17.16 -20.54 -12.89
N THR A 242 16.40 -20.12 -13.90
CA THR A 242 16.19 -18.69 -14.18
C THR A 242 15.06 -18.12 -13.33
N PHE A 243 15.15 -16.82 -13.03
CA PHE A 243 14.12 -16.08 -12.30
C PHE A 243 13.55 -14.95 -13.17
N PRO A 244 12.72 -15.28 -14.19
CA PRO A 244 12.11 -14.28 -15.08
C PRO A 244 11.12 -13.33 -14.38
N GLU A 245 10.44 -13.79 -13.32
CA GLU A 245 9.33 -13.06 -12.71
C GLU A 245 9.74 -11.70 -12.14
N ILE A 246 11.00 -11.54 -11.70
CA ILE A 246 11.54 -10.24 -11.28
C ILE A 246 11.55 -9.18 -12.39
N TYR A 247 11.55 -9.60 -13.65
CA TYR A 247 11.54 -8.70 -14.82
C TYR A 247 10.17 -8.55 -15.45
N ASP A 248 9.35 -9.61 -15.45
CA ASP A 248 8.05 -9.61 -16.16
C ASP A 248 6.86 -9.27 -15.27
N THR A 249 7.04 -9.29 -13.95
CA THR A 249 5.98 -9.07 -12.97
C THR A 249 6.40 -8.03 -11.96
N THR A 250 5.47 -7.57 -11.15
CA THR A 250 5.77 -6.62 -10.09
C THR A 250 6.59 -7.27 -8.97
N ARG A 251 7.25 -6.44 -8.16
CA ARG A 251 8.07 -6.92 -7.02
C ARG A 251 7.27 -7.85 -6.10
N TYR A 252 5.99 -7.56 -5.89
CA TYR A 252 5.11 -8.39 -5.09
C TYR A 252 5.02 -9.81 -5.65
N PHE A 253 4.59 -9.97 -6.91
CA PHE A 253 4.44 -11.29 -7.52
C PHE A 253 5.77 -12.04 -7.63
N ALA A 254 6.85 -11.34 -8.00
CA ALA A 254 8.18 -11.91 -8.04
C ALA A 254 8.60 -12.47 -6.66
N SER A 255 8.33 -11.73 -5.57
CA SER A 255 8.70 -12.17 -4.21
C SER A 255 8.02 -13.46 -3.77
N GLN A 256 6.82 -13.73 -4.29
CA GLN A 256 6.03 -14.93 -3.97
C GLN A 256 6.39 -16.14 -4.85
N SER A 257 7.13 -15.93 -5.94
CA SER A 257 7.51 -17.04 -6.83
C SER A 257 8.44 -18.02 -6.12
N MET A 258 8.20 -19.32 -6.30
CA MET A 258 9.10 -20.37 -5.82
C MET A 258 10.50 -20.31 -6.47
N ARG A 259 10.66 -19.54 -7.56
CA ARG A 259 11.96 -19.30 -8.22
C ARG A 259 12.78 -18.18 -7.57
N ASN A 260 12.20 -17.44 -6.63
CA ASN A 260 12.91 -16.44 -5.83
C ASN A 260 13.86 -17.13 -4.84
N LYS A 261 15.03 -17.53 -5.33
CA LYS A 261 16.02 -18.35 -4.58
C LYS A 261 17.41 -17.73 -4.52
N TYR A 262 17.63 -16.60 -5.20
CA TYR A 262 18.94 -15.94 -5.25
C TYR A 262 19.05 -14.89 -4.14
N VAL A 263 20.09 -15.02 -3.31
CA VAL A 263 20.31 -14.16 -2.15
C VAL A 263 21.71 -13.57 -2.23
N ILE A 264 21.80 -12.24 -2.10
CA ILE A 264 23.05 -11.51 -2.01
C ILE A 264 23.43 -11.46 -0.53
N LYS A 265 24.59 -11.99 -0.17
CA LYS A 265 25.09 -11.99 1.21
C LYS A 265 26.48 -11.39 1.26
N GLY A 266 26.80 -10.71 2.34
CA GLY A 266 28.15 -10.25 2.54
C GLY A 266 28.34 -9.26 3.67
N LYS A 267 29.53 -8.68 3.71
CA LYS A 267 29.97 -7.67 4.65
C LYS A 267 30.38 -6.44 3.87
N SER A 268 29.91 -5.29 4.32
CA SER A 268 30.33 -3.99 3.82
C SER A 268 30.73 -3.13 5.02
N SER A 269 31.64 -2.19 4.79
CA SER A 269 31.96 -1.14 5.75
C SER A 269 31.65 0.21 5.12
N ALA A 270 31.07 1.11 5.89
CA ALA A 270 30.90 2.50 5.52
C ALA A 270 32.14 3.30 5.97
N ALA A 271 32.30 4.53 5.46
CA ALA A 271 33.26 5.46 6.05
C ALA A 271 33.06 5.54 7.57
N SER A 272 34.16 5.43 8.33
CA SER A 272 34.13 5.46 9.80
C SER A 272 33.51 6.78 10.25
N GLN A 273 32.22 6.74 10.56
CA GLN A 273 31.58 7.84 11.23
C GLN A 273 31.99 7.75 12.69
N ASN A 274 32.51 8.86 13.22
CA ASN A 274 32.73 8.94 14.65
C ASN A 274 31.41 9.10 15.41
N ARG A 275 30.26 9.23 14.72
CA ARG A 275 28.93 9.40 15.29
C ARG A 275 28.07 8.17 14.99
N TYR A 276 27.41 7.65 16.01
CA TYR A 276 26.50 6.52 15.95
C TYR A 276 25.16 6.95 16.53
N ASN A 277 24.11 6.92 15.71
CA ASN A 277 22.75 7.18 16.17
C ASN A 277 22.18 5.90 16.81
N LEU A 278 21.83 5.99 18.08
CA LEU A 278 21.29 4.92 18.91
C LEU A 278 19.75 5.03 19.08
N GLY A 279 19.11 6.06 18.51
CA GLY A 279 17.68 6.30 18.61
C GLY A 279 17.26 7.18 19.79
N PHE A 280 15.99 7.56 19.85
CA PHE A 280 15.50 8.53 20.83
C PHE A 280 15.29 7.92 22.23
N ASN A 281 15.40 8.74 23.28
CA ASN A 281 15.02 8.41 24.66
C ASN A 281 15.89 7.31 25.33
N ILE A 282 17.20 7.46 25.17
CA ILE A 282 18.20 6.56 25.81
C ILE A 282 18.30 6.89 27.28
N VAL A 283 18.33 5.87 28.13
CA VAL A 283 18.49 6.04 29.57
C VAL A 283 19.87 6.65 29.84
N GLU A 284 19.90 7.80 30.52
CA GLU A 284 21.14 8.49 30.84
C GLU A 284 22.08 7.58 31.65
N GLY A 285 23.32 7.44 31.19
CA GLY A 285 24.33 6.57 31.80
C GLY A 285 24.29 5.09 31.40
N SER A 286 23.30 4.64 30.61
CA SER A 286 23.19 3.23 30.18
C SER A 286 24.16 2.83 29.06
N VAL A 287 24.73 3.81 28.35
CA VAL A 287 25.59 3.56 27.20
C VAL A 287 26.95 3.02 27.66
N GLN A 288 27.30 1.82 27.18
CA GLN A 288 28.61 1.21 27.34
C GLN A 288 29.19 0.88 25.96
N VAL A 289 30.33 1.50 25.64
CA VAL A 289 31.08 1.21 24.41
C VAL A 289 32.24 0.29 24.72
N LEU A 290 32.38 -0.80 23.97
CA LEU A 290 33.49 -1.74 24.05
C LEU A 290 34.25 -1.76 22.73
N LEU A 291 35.58 -1.75 22.82
CA LEU A 291 36.50 -1.96 21.71
C LEU A 291 37.21 -3.30 21.90
N ASP A 292 36.99 -4.26 21.00
CA ASP A 292 37.55 -5.61 21.06
C ASP A 292 37.28 -6.31 22.41
N GLY A 293 36.10 -6.05 22.98
CA GLY A 293 35.68 -6.56 24.29
C GLY A 293 36.17 -5.76 25.49
N THR A 294 37.02 -4.75 25.30
CA THR A 294 37.51 -3.87 26.37
C THR A 294 36.61 -2.62 26.48
N PRO A 295 36.05 -2.30 27.66
CA PRO A 295 35.25 -1.09 27.83
C PRO A 295 36.07 0.19 27.58
N LEU A 296 35.52 1.11 26.80
CA LEU A 296 36.04 2.46 26.62
C LEU A 296 35.56 3.38 27.75
N THR A 297 36.31 4.45 28.01
CA THR A 297 36.01 5.41 29.08
C THR A 297 35.04 6.50 28.59
N PRO A 298 33.88 6.70 29.24
CA PRO A 298 32.99 7.82 28.93
C PRO A 298 33.72 9.18 29.04
N GLN A 299 33.32 10.15 28.22
CA GLN A 299 33.89 11.50 28.06
C GLN A 299 35.32 11.57 27.51
N ALA A 300 36.19 10.61 27.82
CA ALA A 300 37.54 10.56 27.28
C ALA A 300 37.59 9.86 25.91
N ASP A 301 37.08 8.63 25.84
CA ASP A 301 37.14 7.79 24.65
C ASP A 301 35.89 7.89 23.77
N TYR A 302 34.75 8.28 24.35
CA TYR A 302 33.51 8.60 23.64
C TYR A 302 32.64 9.56 24.45
N THR A 303 31.78 10.33 23.77
CA THR A 303 30.76 11.17 24.41
C THR A 303 29.38 10.74 23.95
N VAL A 304 28.37 10.87 24.79
CA VAL A 304 26.99 10.49 24.49
C VAL A 304 26.11 11.72 24.63
N ASP A 305 25.32 12.01 23.61
CA ASP A 305 24.22 12.95 23.68
C ASP A 305 22.92 12.17 23.83
N TYR A 306 22.39 12.15 25.06
CA TYR A 306 21.18 11.40 25.40
C TYR A 306 19.90 12.06 24.88
N MET A 307 19.93 13.35 24.52
CA MET A 307 18.76 14.08 24.01
C MET A 307 18.45 13.68 22.57
N ILE A 308 19.49 13.64 21.73
CA ILE A 308 19.36 13.22 20.32
C ILE A 308 19.66 11.74 20.11
N GLY A 309 20.17 11.05 21.14
CA GLY A 309 20.47 9.63 21.09
C GLY A 309 21.72 9.29 20.28
N GLU A 310 22.79 10.08 20.42
CA GLU A 310 23.99 9.93 19.60
C GLU A 310 25.22 9.63 20.44
N VAL A 311 26.05 8.68 19.99
CA VAL A 311 27.37 8.40 20.56
C VAL A 311 28.46 8.88 19.61
N ILE A 312 29.35 9.73 20.13
CA ILE A 312 30.52 10.24 19.44
C ILE A 312 31.77 9.55 19.96
N ILE A 313 32.39 8.69 19.16
CA ILE A 313 33.66 8.03 19.47
C ILE A 313 34.83 9.01 19.27
N ARG A 314 35.64 9.21 20.32
CA ARG A 314 36.82 10.07 20.32
C ARG A 314 38.12 9.28 20.21
N ASN A 315 38.12 8.03 20.65
CA ASN A 315 39.29 7.16 20.61
C ASN A 315 39.61 6.77 19.16
N GLN A 316 40.75 7.22 18.64
CA GLN A 316 41.16 6.95 17.25
C GLN A 316 41.39 5.46 16.97
N ARG A 317 41.72 4.65 17.99
CA ARG A 317 41.86 3.20 17.84
C ARG A 317 40.53 2.50 17.63
N ALA A 318 39.41 3.12 18.02
CA ALA A 318 38.07 2.62 17.75
C ALA A 318 37.52 3.05 16.38
N LEU A 319 38.26 3.89 15.65
CA LEU A 319 37.87 4.41 14.32
C LEU A 319 38.64 3.75 13.17
N VAL A 320 39.47 2.74 13.46
CA VAL A 320 40.15 1.95 12.43
C VAL A 320 39.22 0.88 11.86
N PRO A 321 39.31 0.54 10.56
CA PRO A 321 38.37 -0.38 9.92
C PRO A 321 38.24 -1.79 10.52
N GLU A 322 39.25 -2.27 11.24
CA GLU A 322 39.26 -3.63 11.83
C GLU A 322 38.80 -3.67 13.31
N ALA A 323 38.58 -2.50 13.92
CA ALA A 323 38.14 -2.41 15.31
C ALA A 323 36.73 -2.99 15.49
N LYS A 324 36.57 -3.95 16.41
CA LYS A 324 35.23 -4.44 16.77
C LYS A 324 34.64 -3.56 17.85
N LEU A 325 33.91 -2.54 17.42
CA LEU A 325 33.15 -1.66 18.31
C LEU A 325 31.79 -2.29 18.64
N GLN A 326 31.48 -2.41 19.93
CA GLN A 326 30.16 -2.83 20.41
C GLN A 326 29.60 -1.74 21.30
N ILE A 327 28.41 -1.22 20.98
CA ILE A 327 27.71 -0.22 21.79
C ILE A 327 26.49 -0.91 22.42
N LYS A 328 26.47 -0.97 23.75
CA LYS A 328 25.33 -1.44 24.54
C LYS A 328 24.64 -0.23 25.15
N TYR A 329 23.31 -0.20 25.17
CA TYR A 329 22.54 0.89 25.75
C TYR A 329 21.15 0.41 26.12
N GLU A 330 20.50 1.15 27.01
CA GLU A 330 19.09 0.93 27.37
C GLU A 330 18.26 2.09 26.83
N GLN A 331 17.07 1.78 26.33
CA GLN A 331 16.15 2.76 25.77
C GLN A 331 14.82 2.69 26.52
N ASN A 332 14.28 3.85 26.87
CA ASN A 332 12.91 3.98 27.36
C ASN A 332 11.98 3.93 26.14
N ASP A 333 11.45 2.74 25.86
CA ASP A 333 10.53 2.55 24.74
C ASP A 333 9.20 3.28 25.03
N LEU A 334 8.89 4.31 24.22
CA LEU A 334 7.71 5.16 24.43
C LEU A 334 6.38 4.44 24.09
N PHE A 335 6.45 3.29 23.41
CA PHE A 335 5.28 2.63 22.79
C PHE A 335 5.07 1.17 23.19
N GLN A 336 5.86 0.61 24.12
CA GLN A 336 5.55 -0.73 24.64
C GLN A 336 4.34 -0.66 25.58
N LEU A 337 3.21 -1.19 25.11
CA LEU A 337 1.99 -1.41 25.90
C LEU A 337 2.17 -2.48 26.98
N ALA A 338 3.28 -3.23 26.96
CA ALA A 338 3.60 -4.27 27.93
C ALA A 338 4.23 -3.66 29.20
N SER A 339 3.57 -3.79 30.35
CA SER A 339 4.12 -3.35 31.63
C SER A 339 5.22 -4.29 32.10
N LYS A 340 6.37 -3.73 32.50
CA LYS A 340 7.48 -4.48 33.10
C LYS A 340 7.62 -4.08 34.56
N THR A 341 7.64 -5.05 35.46
CA THR A 341 7.86 -4.85 36.89
C THR A 341 9.12 -5.59 37.29
N MET A 342 10.14 -4.84 37.72
CA MET A 342 11.37 -5.39 38.25
C MET A 342 11.43 -5.12 39.76
N ILE A 343 11.49 -6.16 40.55
CA ILE A 343 11.62 -6.07 42.01
C ILE A 343 12.83 -6.90 42.40
N GLY A 344 13.78 -6.29 43.09
CA GLY A 344 14.95 -7.01 43.56
C GLY A 344 15.45 -6.45 44.88
N ALA A 345 16.27 -7.26 45.55
CA ALA A 345 17.01 -6.88 46.73
C ALA A 345 18.45 -7.34 46.57
N ARG A 346 19.39 -6.46 46.96
CA ARG A 346 20.81 -6.77 46.98
C ARG A 346 21.36 -6.51 48.37
N GLY A 347 22.05 -7.50 48.93
CA GLY A 347 22.82 -7.38 50.16
C GLY A 347 24.30 -7.40 49.84
N GLU A 348 25.07 -6.50 50.43
CA GLU A 348 26.53 -6.46 50.30
C GLU A 348 27.15 -6.52 51.70
N ILE A 349 28.20 -7.32 51.84
CA ILE A 349 29.00 -7.37 53.05
C ILE A 349 30.48 -7.20 52.70
N ASP A 350 31.20 -6.50 53.58
CA ASP A 350 32.64 -6.27 53.47
C ASP A 350 33.37 -7.10 54.54
N PRO A 351 33.64 -8.39 54.31
CA PRO A 351 34.20 -9.27 55.35
C PRO A 351 35.65 -8.96 55.69
N LEU A 352 36.40 -8.32 54.78
CA LEU A 352 37.81 -7.95 54.94
C LEU A 352 38.07 -6.59 54.25
N PRO A 353 39.12 -5.84 54.63
CA PRO A 353 39.54 -4.65 53.89
C PRO A 353 39.78 -5.01 52.42
N ASN A 354 39.21 -4.21 51.52
CA ASN A 354 39.27 -4.43 50.06
C ASN A 354 38.64 -5.74 49.56
N THR A 355 37.78 -6.40 50.36
CA THR A 355 36.98 -7.55 49.92
C THR A 355 35.49 -7.26 50.06
N LYS A 356 34.74 -7.47 48.97
CA LYS A 356 33.29 -7.31 48.88
C LYS A 356 32.65 -8.64 48.53
N LEU A 357 31.53 -8.96 49.16
CA LEU A 357 30.67 -10.09 48.80
C LEU A 357 29.22 -9.61 48.66
N GLY A 358 28.66 -9.76 47.47
CA GLY A 358 27.30 -9.40 47.12
C GLY A 358 26.39 -10.62 46.97
N PHE A 359 25.15 -10.48 47.41
CA PHE A 359 24.05 -11.40 47.17
C PHE A 359 22.90 -10.63 46.53
N THR A 360 22.39 -11.11 45.40
CA THR A 360 21.32 -10.47 44.65
C THR A 360 20.16 -11.43 44.49
N ILE A 361 18.94 -11.00 44.77
CA ILE A 361 17.71 -11.65 44.32
C ILE A 361 16.92 -10.64 43.51
N MET A 362 16.42 -11.04 42.34
CA MET A 362 15.65 -10.16 41.47
C MET A 362 14.57 -10.96 40.76
N ASN A 363 13.40 -10.36 40.63
CA ASN A 363 12.30 -10.85 39.82
C ASN A 363 11.97 -9.79 38.76
N LEU A 364 11.88 -10.22 37.50
CA LEU A 364 11.39 -9.41 36.39
C LEU A 364 10.12 -10.07 35.86
N ASN A 365 8.98 -9.42 36.09
CA ASN A 365 7.69 -9.84 35.56
C ASN A 365 7.28 -8.91 34.41
N GLN A 366 6.82 -9.49 33.31
CA GLN A 366 6.28 -8.77 32.16
C GLN A 366 4.82 -9.16 31.97
N GLU A 367 3.96 -8.19 31.69
CA GLU A 367 2.56 -8.42 31.33
C GLU A 367 2.24 -7.77 29.99
N THR A 368 1.17 -8.25 29.36
CA THR A 368 0.68 -7.77 28.07
C THR A 368 -0.81 -7.50 28.14
N LEU A 369 -1.26 -6.48 27.40
CA LEU A 369 -2.68 -6.11 27.30
C LEU A 369 -3.50 -7.10 26.47
N SER A 370 -2.86 -7.92 25.63
CA SER A 370 -3.54 -8.94 24.83
C SER A 370 -3.57 -10.29 25.56
N ASP A 371 -4.67 -11.01 25.39
CA ASP A 371 -4.79 -12.40 25.83
C ASP A 371 -4.37 -13.41 24.74
N LYS A 372 -4.30 -12.97 23.47
CA LYS A 372 -3.80 -13.76 22.33
C LYS A 372 -2.38 -13.30 21.96
N VAL A 373 -1.38 -13.89 22.61
CA VAL A 373 0.02 -13.46 22.42
C VAL A 373 0.69 -14.16 21.23
N ARG A 374 1.34 -13.39 20.36
CA ARG A 374 2.05 -13.90 19.20
C ARG A 374 3.45 -14.41 19.54
N LEU A 375 4.00 -15.23 18.64
CA LEU A 375 5.38 -15.70 18.74
C LEU A 375 6.36 -14.51 18.78
N ASN A 376 7.28 -14.50 19.75
CA ASN A 376 8.22 -13.43 20.10
C ASN A 376 7.65 -12.22 20.87
N GLU A 377 6.36 -12.24 21.21
CA GLU A 377 5.71 -11.23 22.05
C GLU A 377 5.34 -11.78 23.44
N GLU A 378 5.88 -12.96 23.80
CA GLU A 378 5.52 -13.69 25.01
C GLU A 378 5.96 -12.92 26.28
N PRO A 379 5.04 -12.69 27.23
CA PRO A 379 5.40 -12.15 28.52
C PRO A 379 6.21 -13.17 29.32
N THR A 380 7.31 -12.72 29.92
CA THR A 380 8.18 -13.56 30.74
C THR A 380 8.08 -13.22 32.22
N ASN A 381 8.38 -14.19 33.07
CA ASN A 381 8.60 -13.97 34.49
C ASN A 381 9.86 -14.71 34.93
N ASN A 382 10.94 -13.94 35.15
CA ASN A 382 12.25 -14.49 35.44
C ASN A 382 12.69 -14.10 36.84
N THR A 383 13.09 -15.10 37.64
CA THR A 383 13.71 -14.87 38.96
C THR A 383 15.19 -15.24 38.91
N MET A 384 16.05 -14.31 39.30
CA MET A 384 17.50 -14.49 39.33
C MET A 384 18.02 -14.43 40.76
N PHE A 385 18.96 -15.31 41.07
CA PHE A 385 19.77 -15.32 42.28
C PHE A 385 21.24 -15.16 41.88
N GLY A 386 21.92 -14.16 42.43
CA GLY A 386 23.31 -13.85 42.14
C GLY A 386 24.16 -13.85 43.40
N VAL A 387 25.39 -14.35 43.29
CA VAL A 387 26.44 -14.19 44.28
C VAL A 387 27.67 -13.66 43.56
N ASP A 388 28.18 -12.50 43.98
CA ASP A 388 29.37 -11.90 43.42
C ASP A 388 30.37 -11.56 44.51
N GLY A 389 31.65 -11.63 44.17
CA GLY A 389 32.74 -11.40 45.11
C GLY A 389 33.90 -10.71 44.42
N MET A 390 34.53 -9.78 45.13
CA MET A 390 35.73 -9.09 44.67
C MET A 390 36.70 -8.91 45.82
N THR A 391 37.98 -9.19 45.62
CA THR A 391 39.05 -8.89 46.57
C THR A 391 40.19 -8.19 45.84
N SER A 392 40.77 -7.14 46.45
CA SER A 392 41.96 -6.45 45.94
C SER A 392 43.09 -6.56 46.94
N VAL A 393 44.19 -7.17 46.51
CA VAL A 393 45.39 -7.38 47.33
C VAL A 393 46.50 -6.49 46.79
N ASN A 394 47.06 -5.63 47.65
CA ASN A 394 48.23 -4.84 47.29
C ASN A 394 49.49 -5.70 47.41
N LEU A 395 50.26 -5.78 46.33
CA LEU A 395 51.47 -6.61 46.23
C LEU A 395 52.70 -5.70 46.24
N GLY A 396 53.09 -5.26 47.44
CA GLY A 396 54.28 -4.43 47.66
C GLY A 396 55.53 -5.05 47.03
N PHE A 397 55.73 -6.37 47.18
CA PHE A 397 56.89 -7.06 46.62
C PHE A 397 56.99 -6.95 45.08
N LEU A 398 55.85 -6.92 44.37
CA LEU A 398 55.84 -6.75 42.92
C LEU A 398 56.23 -5.32 42.53
N THR A 399 55.79 -4.35 43.33
CA THR A 399 56.21 -2.94 43.21
C THR A 399 57.71 -2.82 43.40
N ASP A 400 58.26 -3.47 44.43
CA ASP A 400 59.69 -3.46 44.73
C ASP A 400 60.52 -4.17 43.64
N VAL A 401 60.01 -5.28 43.09
CA VAL A 401 60.66 -5.99 41.96
C VAL A 401 60.66 -5.13 40.70
N VAL A 402 59.59 -4.38 40.44
CA VAL A 402 59.52 -3.45 39.30
C VAL A 402 60.47 -2.26 39.52
N ASP A 403 60.59 -1.75 40.75
CA ASP A 403 61.51 -0.68 41.13
C ASP A 403 62.99 -1.10 41.13
N ALA A 404 63.27 -2.40 41.21
CA ALA A 404 64.61 -2.95 41.10
C ALA A 404 65.15 -2.95 39.66
N PHE A 405 64.31 -2.73 38.65
CA PHE A 405 64.76 -2.59 37.26
C PHE A 405 65.37 -1.19 37.03
N PRO A 406 66.61 -1.10 36.50
CA PRO A 406 67.24 0.20 36.24
C PRO A 406 66.41 1.04 35.28
N LEU A 407 66.19 2.32 35.63
CA LEU A 407 65.39 3.35 34.92
C LEU A 407 63.87 3.37 35.19
N LEU A 408 63.32 2.47 36.01
CA LEU A 408 61.91 2.49 36.42
C LEU A 408 61.78 2.79 37.92
N LYS A 409 60.93 3.76 38.27
CA LYS A 409 60.49 4.02 39.66
C LYS A 409 58.98 4.19 39.66
N THR A 410 58.30 3.26 40.30
CA THR A 410 56.85 3.27 40.48
C THR A 410 56.48 4.24 41.60
N ARG A 411 55.38 4.98 41.40
CA ARG A 411 54.84 5.91 42.40
C ARG A 411 53.60 5.37 43.09
N GLU A 412 53.00 4.35 42.49
CA GLU A 412 51.78 3.72 42.96
C GLU A 412 52.04 2.24 43.22
N MET A 413 51.38 1.72 44.25
CA MET A 413 51.54 0.35 44.72
C MET A 413 50.89 -0.62 43.72
N SER A 414 51.61 -1.66 43.33
CA SER A 414 51.07 -2.76 42.52
C SER A 414 49.93 -3.43 43.28
N ASN A 415 48.80 -3.67 42.61
CA ASN A 415 47.67 -4.39 43.18
C ASN A 415 47.23 -5.53 42.25
N ILE A 416 46.61 -6.55 42.84
CA ILE A 416 45.90 -7.59 42.10
C ILE A 416 44.44 -7.60 42.55
N LYS A 417 43.53 -7.51 41.58
CA LYS A 417 42.10 -7.58 41.79
C LYS A 417 41.60 -8.93 41.27
N ILE A 418 40.95 -9.68 42.15
CA ILE A 418 40.29 -10.94 41.82
C ILE A 418 38.80 -10.70 41.98
N SER A 419 38.02 -11.05 40.96
CA SER A 419 36.56 -10.97 41.00
C SER A 419 35.93 -12.20 40.37
N GLY A 420 34.77 -12.59 40.88
CA GLY A 420 33.95 -13.67 40.35
C GLY A 420 32.48 -13.42 40.60
N GLU A 421 31.63 -13.95 39.73
CA GLU A 421 30.18 -13.86 39.81
C GLU A 421 29.58 -15.21 39.44
N LEU A 422 28.55 -15.62 40.19
CA LEU A 422 27.74 -16.80 39.95
C LEU A 422 26.27 -16.37 39.98
N ALA A 423 25.54 -16.62 38.90
CA ALA A 423 24.11 -16.35 38.83
C ALA A 423 23.34 -17.61 38.44
N TYR A 424 22.18 -17.81 39.06
CA TYR A 424 21.22 -18.85 38.74
C TYR A 424 19.86 -18.21 38.43
N MET A 425 19.20 -18.66 37.37
CA MET A 425 17.92 -18.13 36.91
C MET A 425 16.86 -19.22 36.90
N LEU A 426 15.69 -18.90 37.45
CA LEU A 426 14.44 -19.64 37.30
C LEU A 426 13.54 -18.89 36.30
N PRO A 427 13.54 -19.30 35.02
CA PRO A 427 12.72 -18.65 34.01
C PRO A 427 11.31 -19.27 33.92
N ASP A 428 10.28 -18.43 33.86
CA ASP A 428 9.02 -18.74 33.18
C ASP A 428 9.01 -17.98 31.84
N PRO A 429 9.36 -18.64 30.73
CA PRO A 429 9.52 -17.99 29.44
C PRO A 429 8.19 -17.58 28.80
N ASN A 430 7.04 -18.02 29.34
CA ASN A 430 5.73 -17.60 28.86
C ASN A 430 4.68 -17.70 29.97
N THR A 431 4.31 -16.56 30.55
CA THR A 431 3.31 -16.50 31.63
C THR A 431 1.88 -16.71 31.13
N LYS A 432 1.62 -16.59 29.83
CA LYS A 432 0.29 -16.87 29.24
C LYS A 432 0.11 -18.36 29.04
N LYS A 433 -0.85 -18.92 29.78
CA LYS A 433 -1.18 -20.34 29.75
C LYS A 433 -2.40 -20.56 28.86
N SER A 434 -2.40 -21.69 28.14
CA SER A 434 -3.51 -22.05 27.26
C SER A 434 -4.82 -22.23 28.04
N PRO A 435 -5.93 -21.58 27.61
CA PRO A 435 -7.26 -21.81 28.16
C PRO A 435 -7.88 -23.14 27.69
N ILE A 436 -7.24 -23.85 26.74
CA ILE A 436 -7.74 -25.09 26.18
C ILE A 436 -7.44 -26.24 27.15
N ALA A 437 -8.49 -26.94 27.58
CA ALA A 437 -8.38 -28.00 28.59
C ALA A 437 -7.37 -29.12 28.23
N SER A 438 -7.23 -29.44 26.95
CA SER A 438 -6.30 -30.47 26.47
C SER A 438 -4.82 -30.08 26.57
N ASP A 439 -4.52 -28.80 26.75
CA ASP A 439 -3.15 -28.27 26.87
C ASP A 439 -2.63 -28.26 28.31
N LYS A 440 -3.49 -28.58 29.30
CA LYS A 440 -3.13 -28.70 30.72
C LYS A 440 -2.40 -27.46 31.28
N GLY A 441 -2.76 -26.27 30.80
CA GLY A 441 -2.16 -25.00 31.23
C GLY A 441 -0.71 -24.81 30.75
N SER A 442 -0.30 -25.45 29.65
CA SER A 442 0.99 -25.18 29.01
C SER A 442 1.06 -23.74 28.47
N GLY A 443 2.27 -23.18 28.36
CA GLY A 443 2.47 -21.88 27.71
C GLY A 443 2.01 -21.90 26.26
N ILE A 444 1.32 -20.85 25.81
CA ILE A 444 0.76 -20.73 24.46
C ILE A 444 1.26 -19.47 23.77
N ALA A 445 1.62 -19.61 22.49
CA ALA A 445 1.85 -18.48 21.59
C ALA A 445 1.22 -18.81 20.24
N TYR A 446 0.63 -17.81 19.61
CA TYR A 446 -0.06 -17.94 18.34
C TYR A 446 0.94 -17.65 17.21
N ILE A 447 1.07 -18.61 16.29
CA ILE A 447 1.77 -18.39 15.01
C ILE A 447 0.87 -17.55 14.10
N ASP A 448 -0.40 -17.94 14.00
CA ASP A 448 -1.47 -17.21 13.33
C ASP A 448 -2.79 -17.59 14.02
N ASP A 449 -3.56 -16.59 14.44
CA ASP A 449 -4.90 -16.73 15.03
C ASP A 449 -6.01 -16.43 14.01
N PHE A 450 -5.64 -16.16 12.76
CA PHE A 450 -6.51 -15.76 11.65
C PHE A 450 -7.28 -14.46 11.83
N GLU A 451 -7.14 -13.72 12.94
CA GLU A 451 -7.83 -12.44 13.14
C GLU A 451 -7.38 -11.40 12.11
N GLY A 452 -6.08 -11.40 11.78
CA GLY A 452 -5.49 -10.57 10.73
C GLY A 452 -5.57 -11.16 9.32
N ALA A 453 -6.22 -12.32 9.11
CA ALA A 453 -6.22 -12.99 7.81
C ALA A 453 -6.98 -12.20 6.74
N ARG A 454 -8.08 -11.53 7.11
CA ARG A 454 -8.85 -10.67 6.21
C ARG A 454 -8.05 -9.42 5.84
N ARG A 455 -7.95 -9.13 4.54
CA ARG A 455 -7.46 -7.85 4.01
C ARG A 455 -8.64 -7.08 3.44
N THR A 456 -8.73 -5.78 3.72
CA THR A 456 -9.82 -4.95 3.22
C THR A 456 -9.30 -3.61 2.72
N ILE A 457 -9.74 -3.19 1.53
CA ILE A 457 -9.62 -1.84 1.01
C ILE A 457 -11.02 -1.21 1.11
N PRO A 458 -11.29 -0.35 2.10
CA PRO A 458 -12.61 0.28 2.24
C PRO A 458 -12.84 1.25 1.09
N LEU A 459 -14.01 1.19 0.46
CA LEU A 459 -14.43 2.19 -0.54
C LEU A 459 -15.12 3.39 0.13
N GLY A 460 -15.63 3.19 1.35
CA GLY A 460 -16.18 4.23 2.21
C GLY A 460 -17.62 4.61 1.86
N ILE A 461 -18.37 4.99 2.90
CA ILE A 461 -19.80 5.31 2.83
C ILE A 461 -20.11 6.80 3.03
N GLY A 462 -19.08 7.65 3.13
CA GLY A 462 -19.23 9.09 3.28
C GLY A 462 -19.77 9.70 1.99
N TYR A 463 -20.97 10.29 2.03
CA TYR A 463 -21.68 10.75 0.83
C TYR A 463 -20.92 11.83 0.05
N THR A 464 -20.14 12.67 0.73
CA THR A 464 -19.34 13.74 0.12
C THR A 464 -18.19 13.22 -0.75
N THR A 465 -17.72 12.00 -0.48
CA THR A 465 -16.63 11.37 -1.25
C THR A 465 -17.10 10.76 -2.56
N TRP A 466 -18.42 10.72 -2.80
CA TRP A 466 -19.04 10.24 -4.03
C TRP A 466 -19.58 11.43 -4.82
N LYS A 467 -19.27 11.48 -6.11
CA LYS A 467 -19.71 12.51 -7.06
C LYS A 467 -20.64 11.90 -8.10
N LEU A 468 -21.37 12.72 -8.84
CA LEU A 468 -22.27 12.25 -9.90
C LEU A 468 -21.46 11.46 -10.96
N GLY A 469 -21.99 10.34 -11.43
CA GLY A 469 -21.31 9.46 -12.37
C GLY A 469 -21.58 9.79 -13.84
N SER A 470 -20.57 9.61 -14.68
CA SER A 470 -20.71 9.63 -16.14
C SER A 470 -21.66 8.51 -16.64
N PRO A 471 -22.27 8.65 -17.83
CA PRO A 471 -23.09 7.61 -18.41
C PRO A 471 -22.38 6.26 -18.52
N PRO A 472 -23.01 5.14 -18.11
CA PRO A 472 -22.44 3.82 -18.30
C PRO A 472 -22.38 3.51 -19.80
N LEU A 473 -21.29 2.89 -20.25
CA LEU A 473 -21.13 2.56 -21.67
C LEU A 473 -22.24 1.62 -22.14
N TYR A 474 -22.59 0.63 -21.31
CA TYR A 474 -23.70 -0.30 -21.53
C TYR A 474 -24.87 0.05 -20.61
N SER A 475 -26.06 0.17 -21.20
CA SER A 475 -27.31 0.43 -20.47
C SER A 475 -28.47 -0.33 -21.11
N LEU A 476 -29.61 -0.38 -20.44
CA LEU A 476 -30.84 -0.99 -20.96
C LEU A 476 -31.45 -0.20 -22.15
N LEU A 477 -30.92 0.97 -22.49
CA LEU A 477 -31.26 1.74 -23.69
C LEU A 477 -30.60 1.17 -24.95
N GLY A 478 -29.63 0.27 -24.81
CA GLY A 478 -28.84 -0.27 -25.91
C GLY A 478 -27.66 0.63 -26.30
N ASN A 479 -27.19 0.48 -27.54
CA ASN A 479 -26.04 1.22 -28.04
C ASN A 479 -26.47 2.60 -28.59
N VAL A 480 -26.60 3.57 -27.69
CA VAL A 480 -26.94 4.97 -28.00
C VAL A 480 -25.83 5.90 -27.52
N HIS A 481 -25.75 7.11 -28.09
CA HIS A 481 -24.78 8.13 -27.68
C HIS A 481 -25.00 8.54 -26.21
N ASP A 482 -23.93 8.93 -25.50
CA ASP A 482 -24.01 9.26 -24.06
C ASP A 482 -24.95 10.43 -23.77
N THR A 483 -25.03 11.43 -24.66
CA THR A 483 -26.04 12.51 -24.61
C THR A 483 -27.48 11.99 -24.69
N VAL A 484 -27.74 10.87 -25.36
CA VAL A 484 -29.07 10.25 -25.39
C VAL A 484 -29.33 9.51 -24.09
N LYS A 485 -28.29 8.90 -23.49
CA LYS A 485 -28.41 8.26 -22.18
C LYS A 485 -28.75 9.27 -21.09
N THR A 486 -28.21 10.49 -21.13
CA THR A 486 -28.55 11.52 -20.14
C THR A 486 -30.03 11.93 -20.18
N PHE A 487 -30.73 11.78 -21.33
CA PHE A 487 -32.17 12.03 -21.42
C PHE A 487 -33.03 11.04 -20.62
N SER A 488 -32.47 9.89 -20.25
CA SER A 488 -33.06 8.88 -19.36
C SER A 488 -32.38 8.87 -17.98
N ARG A 489 -31.61 9.91 -17.65
CA ARG A 489 -31.02 10.06 -16.31
C ARG A 489 -32.12 10.42 -15.32
N ALA A 490 -32.34 9.53 -14.37
CA ALA A 490 -33.32 9.67 -13.30
C ALA A 490 -32.72 10.25 -12.02
N LYS A 491 -33.56 10.72 -11.10
CA LYS A 491 -33.12 11.31 -9.83
C LYS A 491 -32.59 10.23 -8.89
N LEU A 492 -31.41 10.49 -8.32
CA LEU A 492 -30.81 9.73 -7.22
C LEU A 492 -30.34 10.69 -6.16
N MET A 493 -30.63 10.38 -4.91
CA MET A 493 -30.16 11.10 -3.74
C MET A 493 -29.23 10.18 -2.95
N TRP A 494 -28.01 10.63 -2.67
CA TRP A 494 -27.05 9.89 -1.85
C TRP A 494 -26.63 10.69 -0.62
N TYR A 495 -26.86 10.15 0.57
CA TYR A 495 -26.66 10.91 1.81
C TYR A 495 -26.39 10.02 3.02
N ASN A 496 -25.72 10.60 4.02
CA ASN A 496 -25.67 10.06 5.37
C ASN A 496 -26.63 10.84 6.28
N ARG A 497 -27.54 10.13 6.95
CA ARG A 497 -28.43 10.74 7.95
C ARG A 497 -27.68 10.84 9.29
N LEU A 498 -27.65 12.04 9.89
CA LEU A 498 -26.99 12.30 11.17
C LEU A 498 -27.95 13.00 12.14
N PRO A 499 -28.14 12.49 13.39
CA PRO A 499 -27.65 11.20 13.89
C PRO A 499 -28.25 10.03 13.10
N SER A 500 -27.52 8.91 13.07
CA SER A 500 -27.97 7.73 12.32
C SER A 500 -29.22 7.11 12.96
N ASP A 501 -30.09 6.57 12.13
CA ASP A 501 -31.29 5.83 12.52
C ASP A 501 -31.08 4.31 12.53
N VAL A 502 -29.84 3.83 12.35
CA VAL A 502 -29.50 2.41 12.28
C VAL A 502 -28.64 2.00 13.48
N LEU A 503 -29.01 0.90 14.15
CA LEU A 503 -28.24 0.36 15.26
C LEU A 503 -27.18 -0.63 14.79
N VAL A 504 -26.06 -0.71 15.51
CA VAL A 504 -24.99 -1.69 15.26
C VAL A 504 -25.55 -3.12 15.26
N THR A 505 -26.46 -3.43 16.18
CA THR A 505 -27.07 -4.76 16.34
C THR A 505 -28.06 -5.11 15.23
N ASP A 506 -28.57 -4.12 14.48
CA ASP A 506 -29.44 -4.39 13.33
C ASP A 506 -28.62 -5.05 12.21
N ILE A 507 -27.35 -4.66 12.08
CA ILE A 507 -26.44 -5.14 11.04
C ILE A 507 -25.61 -6.32 11.54
N TRP A 508 -25.01 -6.18 12.73
CA TRP A 508 -24.12 -7.17 13.35
C TRP A 508 -24.61 -7.53 14.76
N PRO A 509 -25.49 -8.54 14.90
CA PRO A 509 -26.12 -8.87 16.20
C PRO A 509 -25.13 -9.28 17.30
N ASN A 510 -23.97 -9.85 16.94
CA ASN A 510 -22.97 -10.36 17.87
C ASN A 510 -21.81 -9.38 18.15
N ARG A 511 -21.84 -8.19 17.53
CA ARG A 511 -20.79 -7.19 17.65
C ARG A 511 -20.95 -6.39 18.94
N SER A 512 -19.86 -6.33 19.71
CA SER A 512 -19.82 -5.49 20.91
C SER A 512 -19.59 -4.03 20.51
N TYR A 513 -20.21 -3.10 21.22
CA TYR A 513 -20.04 -1.65 21.01
C TYR A 513 -19.90 -0.94 22.34
N ARG A 514 -19.23 0.21 22.33
CA ARG A 514 -19.05 1.06 23.51
C ARG A 514 -20.33 1.86 23.77
N ARG A 515 -20.57 2.21 25.04
CA ARG A 515 -21.70 3.09 25.39
C ARG A 515 -21.62 4.42 24.62
N GLY A 516 -22.70 4.83 23.98
CA GLY A 516 -22.76 6.01 23.11
C GLY A 516 -22.34 5.76 21.65
N GLN A 517 -22.00 4.51 21.29
CA GLN A 517 -21.71 4.07 19.93
C GLN A 517 -22.71 2.99 19.46
N GLU A 518 -23.97 3.08 19.92
CA GLU A 518 -25.04 2.14 19.55
C GLU A 518 -25.42 2.26 18.07
N GLN A 519 -25.21 3.43 17.47
CA GLN A 519 -25.63 3.77 16.11
C GLN A 519 -24.48 3.67 15.12
N VAL A 520 -24.78 3.21 13.90
CA VAL A 520 -23.84 3.13 12.78
C VAL A 520 -24.32 3.98 11.62
N THR A 521 -23.47 4.87 11.11
CA THR A 521 -23.79 5.67 9.92
C THR A 521 -23.90 4.77 8.69
N VAL A 522 -24.89 5.03 7.85
CA VAL A 522 -25.09 4.32 6.57
C VAL A 522 -25.22 5.32 5.42
N MET A 523 -24.84 4.92 4.21
CA MET A 523 -25.12 5.66 2.99
C MET A 523 -26.47 5.22 2.44
N ASN A 524 -27.41 6.16 2.29
CA ASN A 524 -28.71 5.90 1.68
C ASN A 524 -28.64 6.32 0.20
N LEU A 525 -29.11 5.46 -0.69
CA LEU A 525 -29.26 5.70 -2.13
C LEU A 525 -30.75 5.62 -2.46
N ASP A 526 -31.40 6.77 -2.58
CA ASP A 526 -32.82 6.89 -2.88
C ASP A 526 -32.99 7.17 -4.38
N TYR A 527 -33.44 6.16 -5.14
CA TYR A 527 -33.57 6.22 -6.59
C TYR A 527 -35.05 6.38 -7.00
N PHE A 528 -35.33 7.38 -7.84
CA PHE A 528 -36.67 7.71 -8.34
C PHE A 528 -36.69 7.56 -9.86
N PRO A 529 -37.09 6.39 -10.39
CA PRO A 529 -36.95 6.10 -11.83
C PRO A 529 -37.80 6.99 -12.73
N LYS A 530 -38.82 7.68 -12.21
CA LYS A 530 -39.74 8.54 -12.96
C LYS A 530 -39.48 10.04 -12.73
N GLU A 531 -38.51 10.40 -11.90
CA GLU A 531 -38.15 11.81 -11.65
C GLU A 531 -36.89 12.18 -12.42
N ARG A 532 -36.87 13.38 -12.99
CA ARG A 532 -35.72 13.91 -13.76
C ARG A 532 -34.52 14.09 -12.83
N GLY A 533 -33.36 13.55 -13.23
CA GLY A 533 -32.08 13.79 -12.55
C GLY A 533 -31.32 15.03 -13.09
N PRO A 534 -30.20 15.41 -12.45
CA PRO A 534 -29.38 16.54 -12.88
C PRO A 534 -28.84 16.39 -14.31
N TYR A 535 -28.72 17.51 -15.02
CA TYR A 535 -28.20 17.61 -16.39
C TYR A 535 -28.96 16.75 -17.42
N ASN A 536 -30.25 16.48 -17.16
CA ASN A 536 -31.15 15.83 -18.12
C ASN A 536 -31.91 16.90 -18.92
N TYR A 537 -31.40 17.22 -20.11
CA TYR A 537 -31.98 18.24 -20.99
C TYR A 537 -32.94 17.68 -22.05
N SER A 538 -33.62 16.56 -21.77
CA SER A 538 -34.55 15.96 -22.72
C SER A 538 -35.72 16.89 -23.04
N LEU A 539 -35.86 17.27 -24.31
CA LEU A 539 -37.06 17.97 -24.79
C LEU A 539 -38.28 17.04 -24.86
N ASP A 540 -38.15 15.74 -24.58
CA ASP A 540 -39.25 14.78 -24.59
C ASP A 540 -39.19 13.78 -23.41
N VAL A 541 -39.21 14.32 -22.19
CA VAL A 541 -39.24 13.59 -20.91
C VAL A 541 -40.28 12.45 -20.90
N GLU A 542 -41.43 12.63 -21.54
CA GLU A 542 -42.43 11.55 -21.64
C GLU A 542 -41.85 10.32 -22.36
N ALA A 543 -41.26 10.50 -23.54
CA ALA A 543 -40.69 9.41 -24.34
C ALA A 543 -39.36 8.88 -23.78
N THR A 544 -38.55 9.73 -23.14
CA THR A 544 -37.19 9.36 -22.71
C THR A 544 -37.11 8.89 -21.26
N LEU A 545 -38.03 9.30 -20.39
CA LEU A 545 -38.01 9.01 -18.96
C LEU A 545 -39.30 8.30 -18.49
N LEU A 546 -40.47 8.90 -18.71
CA LEU A 546 -41.71 8.47 -18.04
C LEU A 546 -42.31 7.17 -18.61
N THR A 547 -42.16 6.93 -19.92
CA THR A 547 -42.70 5.74 -20.60
C THR A 547 -41.80 4.50 -20.52
N GLN A 548 -40.54 4.66 -20.09
CA GLN A 548 -39.58 3.54 -19.98
C GLN A 548 -38.82 3.49 -18.64
N PRO A 549 -39.48 3.57 -17.46
CA PRO A 549 -38.81 3.65 -16.17
C PRO A 549 -37.74 2.56 -15.91
N PRO A 550 -37.94 1.28 -16.28
CA PRO A 550 -36.93 0.25 -16.10
C PRO A 550 -35.62 0.50 -16.84
N LYS A 551 -35.62 1.30 -17.91
CA LYS A 551 -34.41 1.59 -18.67
C LYS A 551 -33.68 2.84 -18.20
N ASN A 552 -34.33 3.64 -17.35
CA ASN A 552 -33.71 4.81 -16.77
C ASN A 552 -32.56 4.39 -15.87
N TRP A 553 -31.62 5.29 -15.70
CA TRP A 553 -30.41 5.02 -14.94
C TRP A 553 -29.95 6.28 -14.24
N THR A 554 -29.08 6.11 -13.26
CA THR A 554 -28.26 7.18 -12.69
C THR A 554 -27.19 6.51 -11.82
N GLY A 555 -26.11 7.21 -11.55
CA GLY A 555 -25.02 6.64 -10.78
C GLY A 555 -24.14 7.69 -10.13
N ILE A 556 -23.32 7.21 -9.21
CA ILE A 556 -22.31 7.96 -8.49
C ILE A 556 -20.97 7.29 -8.69
N MET A 557 -19.90 8.06 -8.74
CA MET A 557 -18.54 7.56 -8.85
C MET A 557 -17.61 8.22 -7.85
N LYS A 558 -16.50 7.55 -7.60
CA LYS A 558 -15.50 7.98 -6.65
C LYS A 558 -14.12 7.64 -7.19
N PHE A 559 -13.22 8.61 -7.12
CA PHE A 559 -11.80 8.39 -7.32
C PHE A 559 -11.19 7.71 -6.08
N LEU A 560 -10.38 6.68 -6.30
CA LEU A 560 -9.75 5.87 -5.26
C LEU A 560 -8.28 6.26 -5.00
N GLY A 561 -7.70 7.13 -5.83
CA GLY A 561 -6.28 7.51 -5.71
C GLY A 561 -5.36 6.28 -5.72
N GLY A 562 -4.24 6.39 -5.00
CA GLY A 562 -3.29 5.28 -4.82
C GLY A 562 -3.84 4.10 -4.01
N THR A 563 -5.00 4.21 -3.33
CA THR A 563 -5.58 3.11 -2.55
C THR A 563 -6.24 2.03 -3.41
N GLY A 564 -6.75 2.41 -4.60
CA GLY A 564 -7.26 1.48 -5.61
C GLY A 564 -6.18 0.92 -6.53
N ALA A 565 -4.97 1.49 -6.54
CA ALA A 565 -3.86 0.95 -7.29
C ALA A 565 -3.44 -0.41 -6.71
N ASN A 566 -3.14 -1.38 -7.58
CA ASN A 566 -2.57 -2.68 -7.22
C ASN A 566 -3.45 -3.62 -6.36
N ILE A 567 -4.77 -3.64 -6.58
CA ILE A 567 -5.71 -4.59 -5.96
C ILE A 567 -5.23 -6.06 -6.08
N LEU A 568 -4.63 -6.42 -7.22
CA LEU A 568 -4.08 -7.76 -7.44
C LEU A 568 -2.90 -8.09 -6.52
N GLU A 569 -2.05 -7.12 -6.20
CA GLU A 569 -0.92 -7.31 -5.29
C GLU A 569 -1.38 -7.43 -3.84
N GLN A 570 -2.48 -6.78 -3.48
CA GLN A 570 -3.05 -6.87 -2.14
C GLN A 570 -3.80 -8.19 -1.88
N ASN A 571 -3.78 -9.11 -2.86
CA ASN A 571 -4.51 -10.37 -2.84
C ASN A 571 -6.01 -10.21 -2.51
N ILE A 572 -6.63 -9.21 -3.15
CA ILE A 572 -8.06 -9.00 -3.10
C ILE A 572 -8.77 -9.93 -4.07
N ASN A 573 -9.88 -10.53 -3.63
CA ASN A 573 -10.62 -11.51 -4.41
C ASN A 573 -12.12 -11.18 -4.55
N TYR A 574 -12.67 -10.33 -3.67
CA TYR A 574 -14.10 -10.06 -3.61
C TYR A 574 -14.39 -8.57 -3.47
N ILE A 575 -15.55 -8.15 -3.95
CA ILE A 575 -16.24 -6.95 -3.48
C ILE A 575 -17.21 -7.40 -2.38
N GLU A 576 -17.19 -6.75 -1.23
CA GLU A 576 -18.16 -6.97 -0.17
C GLU A 576 -18.99 -5.72 0.08
N ILE A 577 -20.31 -5.92 0.22
CA ILE A 577 -21.26 -4.84 0.49
C ILE A 577 -22.23 -5.32 1.57
N TRP A 578 -22.25 -4.62 2.70
CA TRP A 578 -23.32 -4.73 3.69
C TRP A 578 -24.45 -3.79 3.31
N MET A 579 -25.53 -4.33 2.78
CA MET A 579 -26.64 -3.52 2.29
C MET A 579 -28.02 -4.13 2.52
N LYS A 580 -29.04 -3.28 2.42
CA LYS A 580 -30.44 -3.67 2.27
C LYS A 580 -31.13 -2.78 1.24
N ALA A 581 -32.13 -3.34 0.55
CA ALA A 581 -33.02 -2.59 -0.34
C ALA A 581 -34.44 -2.60 0.24
N GLU A 582 -35.05 -1.43 0.35
CA GLU A 582 -36.38 -1.24 0.93
C GLU A 582 -37.21 -0.20 0.15
N ASP A 583 -38.51 -0.16 0.42
CA ASP A 583 -39.39 0.89 -0.08
C ASP A 583 -39.09 2.24 0.58
N ILE A 584 -39.30 3.32 -0.17
CA ILE A 584 -39.26 4.67 0.39
C ILE A 584 -40.62 4.94 1.05
N PRO A 585 -40.67 5.43 2.31
CA PRO A 585 -41.93 5.70 2.98
C PRO A 585 -42.90 6.55 2.15
N GLY A 586 -44.12 6.05 1.95
CA GLY A 586 -45.15 6.70 1.14
C GLY A 586 -45.11 6.36 -0.36
N GLN A 587 -44.15 5.56 -0.81
CA GLN A 587 -44.04 5.08 -2.19
C GLN A 587 -44.53 3.64 -2.35
N ALA A 588 -44.78 3.22 -3.60
CA ALA A 588 -45.11 1.84 -3.91
C ALA A 588 -43.91 0.92 -3.66
N LYS A 589 -44.19 -0.36 -3.35
CA LYS A 589 -43.12 -1.35 -3.13
C LYS A 589 -42.33 -1.60 -4.42
N PRO A 590 -40.99 -1.49 -4.40
CA PRO A 590 -40.17 -1.72 -5.59
C PRO A 590 -40.11 -3.21 -5.94
N ASN A 591 -39.96 -3.50 -7.23
CA ASN A 591 -39.73 -4.85 -7.72
C ASN A 591 -38.23 -5.20 -7.70
N LEU A 592 -37.77 -5.81 -6.61
CA LEU A 592 -36.37 -6.19 -6.42
C LEU A 592 -35.90 -7.31 -7.37
N GLN A 593 -36.81 -8.08 -7.99
CA GLN A 593 -36.44 -9.13 -8.96
C GLN A 593 -35.93 -8.55 -10.28
N ARG A 594 -36.42 -7.37 -10.67
CA ARG A 594 -36.02 -6.68 -11.91
C ARG A 594 -34.91 -5.66 -11.68
N GLY A 595 -34.96 -4.96 -10.55
CA GLY A 595 -33.99 -3.94 -10.19
C GLY A 595 -32.57 -4.49 -10.04
N ARG A 596 -31.60 -3.69 -10.44
CA ARG A 596 -30.17 -4.01 -10.37
C ARG A 596 -29.37 -2.85 -9.82
N LEU A 597 -28.43 -3.17 -8.94
CA LEU A 597 -27.33 -2.30 -8.59
C LEU A 597 -26.12 -2.75 -9.41
N TYR A 598 -25.50 -1.83 -10.13
CA TYR A 598 -24.30 -2.10 -10.90
C TYR A 598 -23.11 -1.46 -10.20
N LEU A 599 -21.99 -2.17 -10.19
CA LEU A 599 -20.71 -1.65 -9.71
C LEU A 599 -19.68 -1.77 -10.81
N ASN A 600 -18.98 -0.68 -11.11
CA ASN A 600 -17.87 -0.64 -12.05
C ASN A 600 -16.58 -0.38 -11.28
N LEU A 601 -15.54 -1.14 -11.60
CA LEU A 601 -14.24 -1.05 -10.96
C LEU A 601 -13.15 -0.99 -12.03
N GLY A 602 -12.44 0.13 -12.13
CA GLY A 602 -11.40 0.33 -13.14
C GLY A 602 -11.11 1.81 -13.40
N LYS A 603 -10.90 2.16 -14.66
CA LYS A 603 -10.91 3.55 -15.16
C LYS A 603 -12.26 3.84 -15.76
N ILE A 604 -12.85 4.94 -15.34
CA ILE A 604 -14.22 5.31 -15.69
C ILE A 604 -14.15 6.75 -16.15
N SER A 605 -14.87 7.06 -17.23
CA SER A 605 -14.87 8.42 -17.73
C SER A 605 -15.41 9.40 -16.69
N GLU A 606 -14.81 10.58 -16.64
CA GLU A 606 -15.17 11.71 -15.82
C GLU A 606 -16.21 12.65 -16.46
N ASP A 607 -16.50 12.47 -17.76
CA ASP A 607 -17.41 13.30 -18.58
C ASP A 607 -18.87 13.05 -18.15
N VAL A 608 -19.32 13.74 -17.11
CA VAL A 608 -20.67 13.68 -16.52
C VAL A 608 -21.68 14.37 -17.43
N ILE A 609 -21.30 15.51 -18.01
CA ILE A 609 -22.03 16.24 -19.04
C ILE A 609 -21.38 15.90 -20.39
N PRO A 610 -21.91 14.94 -21.18
CA PRO A 610 -21.16 14.29 -22.26
C PRO A 610 -20.82 15.21 -23.44
N ASN A 611 -19.76 16.00 -23.30
CA ASN A 611 -19.34 17.04 -24.23
C ASN A 611 -17.83 16.98 -24.52
N LYS A 612 -17.10 16.10 -23.83
CA LYS A 612 -15.65 15.84 -24.00
C LYS A 612 -14.74 17.03 -23.66
N LYS A 613 -15.23 17.97 -22.86
CA LYS A 613 -14.48 19.11 -22.34
C LYS A 613 -14.54 19.06 -20.83
N LEU A 614 -13.47 19.49 -20.19
CA LEU A 614 -13.45 19.61 -18.74
C LEU A 614 -14.46 20.67 -18.31
N ASN A 615 -15.49 20.23 -17.60
CA ASN A 615 -16.41 21.09 -16.85
C ASN A 615 -15.88 21.29 -15.42
N SER A 616 -15.57 22.53 -15.07
CA SER A 616 -15.05 22.88 -13.74
C SER A 616 -15.42 24.32 -13.39
N GLU A 617 -15.87 24.51 -12.16
CA GLU A 617 -16.11 25.83 -11.57
C GLU A 617 -14.80 26.60 -11.32
N ASP A 618 -13.65 25.91 -11.32
CA ASP A 618 -12.31 26.49 -11.12
C ASP A 618 -11.84 27.25 -12.38
N LEU A 619 -12.51 28.37 -12.65
CA LEU A 619 -12.26 29.23 -13.80
C LEU A 619 -11.12 30.19 -13.49
N VAL A 620 -10.00 30.07 -14.22
CA VAL A 620 -8.85 30.98 -14.08
C VAL A 620 -9.24 32.42 -14.44
N LYS A 621 -9.68 33.20 -13.44
CA LYS A 621 -9.97 34.63 -13.57
C LYS A 621 -8.90 35.46 -12.87
N GLY A 622 -7.83 35.79 -13.60
CA GLY A 622 -6.82 36.75 -13.15
C GLY A 622 -5.88 36.20 -12.06
N ASN A 623 -5.75 36.91 -10.94
CA ASN A 623 -4.83 36.58 -9.82
C ASN A 623 -5.51 35.78 -8.69
N LEU A 624 -6.66 35.14 -8.96
CA LEU A 624 -7.38 34.36 -7.96
C LEU A 624 -6.69 33.01 -7.71
N PRO A 625 -6.71 32.50 -6.47
CA PRO A 625 -6.13 31.20 -6.14
C PRO A 625 -6.90 30.06 -6.82
N TYR A 626 -6.17 29.15 -7.45
CA TYR A 626 -6.69 27.93 -8.07
C TYR A 626 -6.95 26.84 -7.01
N GLY A 627 -8.00 26.05 -7.20
CA GLY A 627 -8.37 24.93 -6.33
C GLY A 627 -9.13 25.30 -5.06
N ILE A 628 -9.63 26.53 -4.96
CA ILE A 628 -10.52 27.00 -3.90
C ILE A 628 -11.66 27.76 -4.59
N LEU A 629 -12.89 27.54 -4.14
CA LEU A 629 -14.06 28.20 -4.70
C LEU A 629 -13.97 29.72 -4.49
N ASN A 630 -13.96 30.49 -5.58
CA ASN A 630 -13.95 31.95 -5.54
C ASN A 630 -15.37 32.54 -5.67
N PRO A 631 -15.57 33.81 -5.28
CA PRO A 631 -16.86 34.46 -5.42
C PRO A 631 -17.38 34.46 -6.86
N GLY A 632 -18.56 33.86 -7.07
CA GLY A 632 -19.22 33.75 -8.37
C GLY A 632 -18.76 32.57 -9.24
N GLU A 633 -18.03 31.61 -8.67
CA GLU A 633 -17.72 30.32 -9.31
C GLU A 633 -18.72 29.22 -8.97
N ASP A 634 -19.48 29.35 -7.87
CA ASP A 634 -20.49 28.40 -7.40
C ASP A 634 -21.75 28.45 -8.28
N VAL A 635 -21.67 27.85 -9.47
CA VAL A 635 -22.68 27.91 -10.54
C VAL A 635 -22.96 26.53 -11.15
N GLY A 636 -22.53 25.45 -10.50
CA GLY A 636 -22.70 24.10 -10.97
C GLY A 636 -21.69 23.65 -12.03
N LEU A 637 -21.73 22.35 -12.37
CA LEU A 637 -20.79 21.75 -13.34
C LEU A 637 -21.01 22.26 -14.76
N ASP A 638 -22.22 22.71 -15.11
CA ASP A 638 -22.47 23.25 -16.45
C ASP A 638 -21.90 24.66 -16.66
N MET A 639 -21.41 25.29 -15.58
CA MET A 639 -20.81 26.62 -15.52
C MET A 639 -21.81 27.75 -15.84
N LEU A 640 -23.11 27.54 -15.60
CA LEU A 640 -24.17 28.49 -15.89
C LEU A 640 -24.95 28.83 -14.62
N THR A 641 -25.19 30.12 -14.37
CA THR A 641 -26.15 30.49 -13.32
C THR A 641 -27.58 30.11 -13.73
N ASP A 642 -28.46 29.90 -12.77
CA ASP A 642 -29.93 29.78 -12.98
C ASP A 642 -30.52 30.77 -14.01
N GLU A 643 -30.00 32.02 -14.07
CA GLU A 643 -30.44 33.02 -15.06
C GLU A 643 -29.95 32.71 -16.49
N GLN A 644 -28.71 32.26 -16.61
CA GLN A 644 -28.14 31.84 -17.88
C GLN A 644 -28.78 30.54 -18.37
N GLU A 645 -29.02 29.59 -17.47
CA GLU A 645 -29.74 28.36 -17.77
C GLU A 645 -31.13 28.61 -18.35
N ARG A 646 -31.90 29.54 -17.77
CA ARG A 646 -33.22 29.93 -18.32
C ARG A 646 -33.14 30.39 -19.76
N SER A 647 -32.04 31.03 -20.13
CA SER A 647 -31.80 31.50 -21.50
C SER A 647 -31.36 30.37 -22.42
N VAL A 648 -30.42 29.52 -21.97
CA VAL A 648 -29.87 28.38 -22.74
C VAL A 648 -30.93 27.30 -22.96
N TYR A 649 -31.74 27.00 -21.94
CA TYR A 649 -32.73 25.93 -21.92
C TYR A 649 -34.18 26.43 -22.04
N ALA A 650 -34.39 27.62 -22.62
CA ALA A 650 -35.73 28.21 -22.79
C ALA A 650 -36.74 27.27 -23.49
N ALA A 651 -36.29 26.45 -24.45
CA ALA A 651 -37.14 25.48 -25.14
C ALA A 651 -37.60 24.33 -24.21
N LEU A 652 -36.75 23.91 -23.28
CA LEU A 652 -37.09 22.91 -22.27
C LEU A 652 -38.14 23.48 -21.31
N ILE A 653 -37.90 24.69 -20.79
CA ILE A 653 -38.79 25.38 -19.86
C ILE A 653 -40.16 25.67 -20.48
N ALA A 654 -40.20 26.03 -21.77
CA ALA A 654 -41.45 26.24 -22.49
C ALA A 654 -42.35 24.99 -22.52
N LYS A 655 -41.75 23.78 -22.51
CA LYS A 655 -42.48 22.51 -22.46
C LYS A 655 -42.74 22.06 -21.02
N TYR A 656 -41.84 22.38 -20.09
CA TYR A 656 -41.90 22.01 -18.67
C TYR A 656 -41.70 23.25 -17.77
N PRO A 657 -42.74 24.08 -17.58
CA PRO A 657 -42.63 25.34 -16.85
C PRO A 657 -42.17 25.20 -15.39
N GLU A 658 -42.40 24.02 -14.78
CA GLU A 658 -41.93 23.67 -13.45
C GLU A 658 -40.40 23.66 -13.29
N LEU A 659 -39.66 23.57 -14.40
CA LEU A 659 -38.19 23.59 -14.40
C LEU A 659 -37.61 25.01 -14.38
N ASN A 660 -38.43 26.06 -14.44
CA ASN A 660 -37.94 27.45 -14.57
C ASN A 660 -37.04 27.91 -13.41
N SER A 661 -37.19 27.31 -12.23
CA SER A 661 -36.40 27.65 -11.03
C SER A 661 -35.12 26.85 -10.86
N ASP A 662 -34.92 25.79 -11.66
CA ASP A 662 -33.78 24.87 -11.56
C ASP A 662 -33.65 24.04 -12.86
N PRO A 663 -33.37 24.68 -14.02
CA PRO A 663 -33.36 23.99 -15.31
C PRO A 663 -32.36 22.84 -15.42
N SER A 664 -31.16 22.96 -14.83
CA SER A 664 -30.16 21.89 -14.78
C SER A 664 -30.40 20.89 -13.66
N GLY A 665 -31.13 21.24 -12.60
CA GLY A 665 -31.46 20.31 -11.52
C GLY A 665 -30.30 20.08 -10.56
N ASP A 666 -29.46 21.08 -10.38
CA ASP A 666 -28.19 21.05 -9.67
C ASP A 666 -28.11 22.10 -8.56
N ASN A 667 -29.17 22.86 -8.30
CA ASN A 667 -29.30 23.70 -7.11
C ASN A 667 -29.15 22.89 -5.81
N TRP A 668 -28.33 23.39 -4.87
CA TRP A 668 -28.06 22.76 -3.59
C TRP A 668 -28.92 23.31 -2.45
N ILE A 669 -29.49 22.39 -1.64
CA ILE A 669 -30.16 22.74 -0.38
C ILE A 669 -29.92 21.63 0.64
N TYR A 670 -29.20 21.94 1.71
CA TYR A 670 -29.14 21.10 2.92
C TYR A 670 -28.65 21.91 4.13
N HIS A 671 -29.05 21.48 5.34
CA HIS A 671 -28.48 21.97 6.58
C HIS A 671 -28.17 20.79 7.49
N THR A 672 -27.04 20.83 8.18
CA THR A 672 -26.60 19.74 9.06
C THR A 672 -27.66 19.40 10.11
N GLY A 673 -28.09 18.14 10.14
CA GLY A 673 -29.14 17.64 11.04
C GLY A 673 -30.57 17.82 10.50
N GLY A 674 -30.73 18.41 9.31
CA GLY A 674 -32.00 18.50 8.60
C GLY A 674 -32.50 17.15 8.09
N GLY A 675 -33.81 17.06 7.82
CA GLY A 675 -34.46 15.87 7.26
C GLY A 675 -34.73 15.93 5.76
N ASP A 676 -34.47 17.07 5.11
CA ASP A 676 -34.65 17.24 3.68
C ASP A 676 -33.33 16.98 2.95
N PHE A 677 -33.29 15.88 2.21
CA PHE A 677 -32.15 15.45 1.41
C PHE A 677 -32.38 15.64 -0.09
N SER A 678 -33.49 16.28 -0.48
CA SER A 678 -33.96 16.33 -1.87
C SER A 678 -33.00 16.97 -2.87
N ARG A 679 -32.10 17.84 -2.35
CA ARG A 679 -31.09 18.62 -3.08
C ARG A 679 -29.73 18.63 -2.38
N ILE A 680 -29.44 17.64 -1.52
CA ILE A 680 -28.15 17.57 -0.80
C ILE A 680 -26.95 17.37 -1.73
N ASN A 681 -27.18 16.84 -2.93
CA ASN A 681 -26.16 16.53 -3.92
C ASN A 681 -26.03 17.58 -5.03
N GLY A 682 -26.70 18.73 -4.89
CA GLY A 682 -26.56 19.86 -5.82
C GLY A 682 -25.15 20.44 -5.83
N THR A 683 -24.79 21.04 -6.95
CA THR A 683 -23.51 21.71 -7.19
C THR A 683 -23.64 23.23 -7.14
N GLU A 684 -24.71 23.85 -7.68
CA GLU A 684 -24.91 25.31 -7.58
C GLU A 684 -25.36 25.73 -6.17
N GLY A 685 -24.64 26.68 -5.57
CA GLY A 685 -24.92 27.24 -4.26
C GLY A 685 -24.49 26.33 -3.10
N ASN A 686 -23.57 25.39 -3.35
CA ASN A 686 -23.17 24.41 -2.36
C ASN A 686 -22.03 24.87 -1.44
N GLU A 687 -21.60 26.15 -1.51
CA GLU A 687 -20.48 26.73 -0.76
C GLU A 687 -20.51 26.46 0.75
N MET A 688 -21.71 26.31 1.32
CA MET A 688 -21.93 26.06 2.74
C MET A 688 -21.87 24.58 3.13
N SER A 689 -21.70 23.68 2.15
CA SER A 689 -21.53 22.25 2.38
C SER A 689 -20.11 21.92 2.87
N ALA A 690 -19.88 20.67 3.27
CA ALA A 690 -18.56 20.24 3.73
C ALA A 690 -17.49 20.29 2.63
N GLU A 691 -17.88 20.09 1.36
CA GLU A 691 -16.98 20.10 0.20
C GLU A 691 -17.07 21.39 -0.61
N GLY A 692 -18.11 22.20 -0.45
CA GLY A 692 -18.34 23.41 -1.26
C GLY A 692 -17.34 24.54 -1.02
N ARG A 693 -16.28 24.32 -0.24
CA ARG A 693 -15.12 25.24 -0.24
C ARG A 693 -14.20 24.99 -1.43
N PHE A 694 -14.40 23.90 -2.14
CA PHE A 694 -13.66 23.51 -3.33
C PHE A 694 -14.59 23.61 -4.54
N PRO A 695 -14.09 24.06 -5.71
CA PRO A 695 -14.88 24.10 -6.94
C PRO A 695 -15.34 22.69 -7.34
N ASP A 696 -16.59 22.56 -7.78
CA ASP A 696 -17.04 21.31 -8.39
C ASP A 696 -16.43 21.16 -9.79
N THR A 697 -15.95 19.96 -10.08
CA THR A 697 -15.22 19.65 -11.30
C THR A 697 -15.41 18.20 -11.72
N GLU A 698 -15.36 17.96 -13.02
CA GLU A 698 -15.27 16.60 -13.58
C GLU A 698 -13.88 15.99 -13.39
N ASP A 699 -12.82 16.78 -13.20
CA ASP A 699 -11.45 16.31 -12.91
C ASP A 699 -11.34 15.81 -11.45
N LEU A 700 -11.84 14.60 -11.19
CA LEU A 700 -11.89 14.03 -9.84
C LEU A 700 -10.50 13.59 -9.33
N ASN A 701 -9.52 13.40 -10.22
CA ASN A 701 -8.16 13.02 -9.86
C ASN A 701 -7.17 14.22 -9.82
N ALA A 702 -7.66 15.43 -10.09
CA ALA A 702 -6.94 16.69 -10.10
C ALA A 702 -5.72 16.71 -11.04
N ASN A 703 -5.79 16.03 -12.19
CA ASN A 703 -4.72 15.97 -13.19
C ASN A 703 -4.70 17.16 -14.15
N GLY A 704 -5.77 17.95 -14.20
CA GLY A 704 -5.97 19.11 -15.08
C GLY A 704 -6.62 18.77 -16.44
N ASP A 705 -7.22 17.60 -16.60
CA ASP A 705 -7.89 17.14 -17.81
C ASP A 705 -9.15 16.33 -17.45
N VAL A 706 -10.07 16.16 -18.40
CA VAL A 706 -11.21 15.25 -18.23
C VAL A 706 -10.87 13.88 -18.79
N ASP A 707 -10.87 12.85 -17.93
CA ASP A 707 -10.57 11.50 -18.39
C ASP A 707 -11.76 10.89 -19.16
N LEU A 708 -11.54 10.56 -20.44
CA LEU A 708 -12.58 10.01 -21.32
C LEU A 708 -12.56 8.47 -21.44
N ILE A 709 -11.56 7.83 -20.82
CA ILE A 709 -11.32 6.39 -20.97
C ILE A 709 -12.32 5.59 -20.12
N ASN A 710 -12.94 4.59 -20.74
CA ASN A 710 -13.72 3.56 -20.05
C ASN A 710 -13.01 2.21 -20.15
N SER A 711 -12.45 1.75 -19.03
CA SER A 711 -11.76 0.47 -18.91
C SER A 711 -11.98 -0.12 -17.52
N TYR A 712 -13.04 -0.91 -17.38
CA TYR A 712 -13.52 -1.37 -16.09
C TYR A 712 -14.15 -2.76 -16.17
N LEU A 713 -14.17 -3.43 -15.02
CA LEU A 713 -15.00 -4.61 -14.79
C LEU A 713 -16.35 -4.15 -14.23
N GLU A 714 -17.43 -4.69 -14.76
CA GLU A 714 -18.79 -4.39 -14.30
C GLU A 714 -19.43 -5.61 -13.67
N TYR A 715 -20.02 -5.39 -12.50
CA TYR A 715 -20.71 -6.39 -11.70
C TYR A 715 -22.18 -5.98 -11.59
N GLU A 716 -23.07 -6.85 -12.05
CA GLU A 716 -24.51 -6.72 -11.88
C GLU A 716 -24.93 -7.42 -10.58
N ILE A 717 -25.46 -6.66 -9.63
CA ILE A 717 -25.84 -7.15 -8.31
C ILE A 717 -27.37 -7.18 -8.21
N PRO A 718 -28.01 -8.37 -8.25
CA PRO A 718 -29.43 -8.49 -7.97
C PRO A 718 -29.71 -8.16 -6.50
N LEU A 719 -30.71 -7.30 -6.29
CA LEU A 719 -31.10 -6.82 -4.96
C LEU A 719 -32.15 -7.69 -4.27
N ASP A 720 -32.70 -8.69 -4.97
CA ASP A 720 -33.56 -9.71 -4.37
C ASP A 720 -32.73 -10.73 -3.56
N THR A 721 -33.35 -11.28 -2.53
CA THR A 721 -32.80 -12.34 -1.68
C THR A 721 -32.91 -13.73 -2.32
N VAL A 722 -33.72 -13.86 -3.37
CA VAL A 722 -33.94 -15.09 -4.11
C VAL A 722 -33.86 -14.87 -5.62
N TYR A 723 -33.61 -15.96 -6.37
CA TYR A 723 -33.74 -15.99 -7.82
C TYR A 723 -34.54 -17.22 -8.26
N VAL A 724 -35.06 -17.20 -9.48
CA VAL A 724 -35.76 -18.36 -10.09
C VAL A 724 -34.80 -19.02 -11.07
N ASP A 725 -34.48 -20.30 -10.86
CA ASP A 725 -33.59 -21.06 -11.73
C ASP A 725 -34.24 -21.40 -13.08
N SER A 726 -33.45 -21.93 -14.03
CA SER A 726 -33.91 -22.24 -15.39
C SER A 726 -35.04 -23.29 -15.46
N VAL A 727 -35.32 -23.97 -14.35
CA VAL A 727 -36.37 -24.99 -14.20
C VAL A 727 -37.56 -24.47 -13.39
N GLY A 728 -37.54 -23.18 -12.99
CA GLY A 728 -38.61 -22.52 -12.28
C GLY A 728 -38.56 -22.63 -10.75
N ASN A 729 -37.49 -23.17 -10.15
CA ASN A 729 -37.39 -23.26 -8.70
C ASN A 729 -36.84 -21.98 -8.10
N VAL A 730 -37.36 -21.60 -6.93
CA VAL A 730 -36.84 -20.48 -6.14
C VAL A 730 -35.59 -20.94 -5.38
N ARG A 731 -34.48 -20.22 -5.58
CA ARG A 731 -33.18 -20.46 -4.96
C ARG A 731 -32.72 -19.21 -4.19
N PRO A 732 -31.96 -19.35 -3.09
CA PRO A 732 -31.37 -18.20 -2.42
C PRO A 732 -30.36 -17.51 -3.33
N ASN A 733 -30.24 -16.18 -3.21
CA ASN A 733 -29.21 -15.42 -3.91
C ASN A 733 -27.81 -15.84 -3.43
N GLU A 734 -27.02 -16.41 -4.33
CA GLU A 734 -25.70 -16.99 -4.04
C GLU A 734 -24.65 -15.95 -3.66
N LEU A 735 -24.90 -14.67 -3.96
CA LEU A 735 -24.02 -13.57 -3.56
C LEU A 735 -24.17 -13.23 -2.07
N ILE A 736 -25.25 -13.66 -1.41
CA ILE A 736 -25.49 -13.40 0.02
C ILE A 736 -24.74 -14.45 0.85
N VAL A 737 -23.74 -14.01 1.61
CA VAL A 737 -22.87 -14.89 2.44
C VAL A 737 -23.03 -14.68 3.95
N GLY A 738 -23.75 -13.63 4.33
CA GLY A 738 -24.00 -13.25 5.72
C GLY A 738 -25.30 -12.47 5.83
N GLY A 739 -25.79 -12.29 7.06
CA GLY A 739 -27.05 -11.61 7.30
C GLY A 739 -27.15 -11.07 8.71
N GLY A 740 -27.69 -9.86 8.80
CA GLY A 740 -28.08 -9.21 10.04
C GLY A 740 -29.57 -9.36 10.31
N SER A 741 -30.07 -8.54 11.21
CA SER A 741 -31.51 -8.38 11.45
C SER A 741 -32.12 -7.40 10.45
N TYR A 742 -33.45 -7.27 10.41
CA TYR A 742 -34.15 -6.21 9.67
C TYR A 742 -33.80 -6.06 8.17
N GLY A 743 -33.46 -7.18 7.51
CA GLY A 743 -33.20 -7.23 6.06
C GLY A 743 -31.78 -6.83 5.63
N TRP A 744 -30.85 -6.66 6.57
CA TRP A 744 -29.44 -6.44 6.24
C TRP A 744 -28.76 -7.72 5.77
N HIS A 745 -28.05 -7.62 4.65
CA HIS A 745 -27.33 -8.76 4.05
C HIS A 745 -25.89 -8.36 3.69
N GLN A 746 -24.98 -9.33 3.84
CA GLN A 746 -23.62 -9.22 3.33
C GLN A 746 -23.57 -9.85 1.94
N PHE A 747 -23.45 -9.02 0.92
CA PHE A 747 -23.18 -9.44 -0.44
C PHE A 747 -21.68 -9.60 -0.63
N ARG A 748 -21.26 -10.71 -1.24
CA ARG A 748 -19.86 -11.00 -1.60
C ARG A 748 -19.81 -11.39 -3.07
N ILE A 749 -19.23 -10.54 -3.88
CA ILE A 749 -19.13 -10.69 -5.33
C ILE A 749 -17.68 -11.04 -5.68
N PRO A 750 -17.39 -12.22 -6.25
CA PRO A 750 -16.04 -12.55 -6.70
C PRO A 750 -15.57 -11.60 -7.81
N LEU A 751 -14.36 -11.05 -7.70
CA LEU A 751 -13.80 -10.16 -8.72
C LEU A 751 -13.65 -10.86 -10.08
N THR A 752 -13.53 -12.19 -10.08
CA THR A 752 -13.47 -13.01 -11.30
C THR A 752 -14.81 -13.19 -12.00
N ASP A 753 -15.93 -12.96 -11.29
CA ASP A 753 -17.29 -13.17 -11.80
C ASP A 753 -17.92 -11.85 -12.26
N PHE A 754 -17.20 -11.12 -13.12
CA PHE A 754 -17.70 -9.88 -13.70
C PHE A 754 -18.74 -10.19 -14.78
N THR A 755 -19.80 -9.38 -14.85
CA THR A 755 -20.86 -9.48 -15.85
C THR A 755 -20.37 -8.98 -17.21
N ARG A 756 -19.64 -7.86 -17.21
CA ARG A 756 -19.09 -7.24 -18.41
C ARG A 756 -17.68 -6.76 -18.17
N LYS A 757 -16.92 -6.75 -19.26
CA LYS A 757 -15.55 -6.28 -19.30
C LYS A 757 -15.46 -5.23 -20.38
N VAL A 758 -15.23 -3.99 -19.95
CA VAL A 758 -15.24 -2.81 -20.80
C VAL A 758 -13.81 -2.34 -20.99
N ALA A 759 -13.42 -2.07 -22.23
CA ALA A 759 -12.14 -1.47 -22.58
C ALA A 759 -12.31 -0.64 -23.85
N THR A 760 -12.06 0.66 -23.75
CA THR A 760 -12.02 1.62 -24.87
C THR A 760 -10.58 2.12 -25.09
N GLY A 761 -10.20 2.43 -26.32
CA GLY A 761 -8.84 2.87 -26.66
C GLY A 761 -7.83 1.72 -26.77
N ASN A 762 -6.56 1.98 -26.46
CA ASN A 762 -5.46 0.99 -26.51
C ASN A 762 -5.37 0.11 -25.24
N GLU A 763 -6.30 0.26 -24.28
CA GLU A 763 -6.22 -0.42 -22.99
C GLU A 763 -6.39 -1.93 -23.11
N GLN A 764 -5.44 -2.67 -22.53
CA GLN A 764 -5.51 -4.13 -22.52
C GLN A 764 -6.35 -4.63 -21.35
N PRO A 765 -7.23 -5.62 -21.57
CA PRO A 765 -8.22 -5.94 -20.55
C PRO A 765 -7.67 -6.76 -19.37
N VAL A 766 -6.40 -7.16 -19.39
CA VAL A 766 -5.70 -7.87 -18.30
C VAL A 766 -5.18 -6.94 -17.20
N ASP A 767 -5.27 -5.63 -17.42
CA ASP A 767 -4.63 -4.59 -16.61
C ASP A 767 -5.59 -3.90 -15.63
N ILE A 768 -6.90 -4.09 -15.83
CA ILE A 768 -7.94 -3.31 -15.16
C ILE A 768 -7.78 -3.39 -13.63
N LEU A 769 -7.57 -4.59 -13.09
CA LEU A 769 -7.39 -4.79 -11.63
C LEU A 769 -5.98 -4.44 -11.12
N GLN A 770 -5.01 -4.21 -11.99
CA GLN A 770 -3.68 -3.70 -11.60
C GLN A 770 -3.70 -2.19 -11.43
N ASN A 771 -4.54 -1.48 -12.18
CA ASN A 771 -4.63 -0.03 -12.17
C ASN A 771 -6.09 0.44 -12.09
N VAL A 772 -6.72 0.22 -10.92
CA VAL A 772 -8.05 0.75 -10.64
C VAL A 772 -7.92 2.16 -10.08
N GLN A 773 -8.65 3.09 -10.69
CA GLN A 773 -8.66 4.50 -10.28
C GLN A 773 -10.04 4.93 -9.78
N TYR A 774 -11.10 4.32 -10.28
CA TYR A 774 -12.48 4.70 -9.97
C TYR A 774 -13.31 3.49 -9.60
N VAL A 775 -14.30 3.75 -8.75
CA VAL A 775 -15.47 2.91 -8.58
C VAL A 775 -16.71 3.72 -8.96
N ARG A 776 -17.64 3.12 -9.72
CA ARG A 776 -18.96 3.71 -10.01
C ARG A 776 -20.05 2.76 -9.56
N ILE A 777 -21.01 3.27 -8.79
CA ILE A 777 -22.23 2.57 -8.43
C ILE A 777 -23.37 3.20 -9.24
N TRP A 778 -24.15 2.41 -9.96
CA TRP A 778 -25.30 2.91 -10.71
C TRP A 778 -26.50 1.97 -10.62
N VAL A 779 -27.70 2.52 -10.77
CA VAL A 779 -28.97 1.81 -10.54
C VAL A 779 -29.82 1.84 -11.80
N SER A 780 -30.48 0.74 -12.12
CA SER A 780 -31.47 0.64 -13.22
C SER A 780 -32.41 -0.55 -13.01
N GLY A 781 -33.42 -0.72 -13.87
CA GLY A 781 -34.35 -1.86 -13.84
C GLY A 781 -35.59 -1.68 -12.96
N PHE A 782 -35.78 -0.50 -12.36
CA PHE A 782 -36.89 -0.22 -11.44
C PHE A 782 -38.05 0.53 -12.11
N ASP A 783 -39.27 0.13 -11.78
CA ASP A 783 -40.51 0.83 -12.14
C ASP A 783 -40.97 1.82 -11.05
N GLU A 784 -40.63 1.53 -9.79
CA GLU A 784 -41.03 2.30 -8.61
C GLU A 784 -39.80 2.74 -7.79
N PRO A 785 -39.90 3.81 -6.98
CA PRO A 785 -38.79 4.28 -6.17
C PRO A 785 -38.26 3.23 -5.19
N VAL A 786 -36.94 3.22 -5.00
CA VAL A 786 -36.24 2.27 -4.13
C VAL A 786 -35.18 2.97 -3.29
N ARG A 787 -35.04 2.54 -2.03
CA ARG A 787 -33.95 2.94 -1.14
C ARG A 787 -32.99 1.78 -0.96
N VAL A 788 -31.74 1.96 -1.38
CA VAL A 788 -30.64 1.04 -1.08
C VAL A 788 -29.78 1.66 0.03
N ARG A 789 -29.61 0.96 1.14
CA ARG A 789 -28.82 1.44 2.29
C ARG A 789 -27.57 0.60 2.40
N ILE A 790 -26.41 1.25 2.43
CA ILE A 790 -25.09 0.62 2.47
C ILE A 790 -24.42 1.01 3.78
N ALA A 791 -24.12 0.01 4.61
CA ALA A 791 -23.45 0.21 5.89
C ALA A 791 -21.93 0.07 5.79
N ASP A 792 -21.48 -0.80 4.89
CA ASP A 792 -20.07 -0.97 4.60
C ASP A 792 -19.92 -1.45 3.15
N ILE A 793 -18.86 -0.98 2.50
CA ILE A 793 -18.51 -1.36 1.13
C ILE A 793 -17.00 -1.33 0.99
N GLY A 794 -16.43 -2.44 0.53
CA GLY A 794 -15.00 -2.61 0.43
C GLY A 794 -14.59 -3.72 -0.51
N LEU A 795 -13.32 -3.70 -0.90
CA LEU A 795 -12.68 -4.79 -1.61
C LEU A 795 -11.99 -5.68 -0.59
N VAL A 796 -12.28 -6.98 -0.60
CA VAL A 796 -11.86 -7.93 0.43
C VAL A 796 -11.01 -9.04 -0.16
N GLY A 797 -9.94 -9.35 0.54
CA GLY A 797 -8.94 -10.36 0.22
C GLY A 797 -8.49 -11.13 1.45
N ASN A 798 -7.43 -11.91 1.25
CA ASN A 798 -6.88 -12.74 2.32
C ASN A 798 -5.35 -12.70 2.33
N GLN A 799 -4.75 -12.75 3.53
CA GLN A 799 -3.31 -12.95 3.69
C GLN A 799 -2.86 -14.34 3.26
N TRP A 800 -3.73 -15.34 3.46
CA TRP A 800 -3.56 -16.71 2.99
C TRP A 800 -3.99 -16.81 1.53
N GLN A 801 -3.21 -17.52 0.72
CA GLN A 801 -3.35 -17.50 -0.73
C GLN A 801 -3.46 -18.92 -1.28
N GLU A 802 -4.28 -19.09 -2.31
CA GLU A 802 -4.24 -20.29 -3.14
C GLU A 802 -2.89 -20.37 -3.87
N VAL A 803 -2.33 -21.59 -4.01
CA VAL A 803 -1.14 -21.83 -4.84
C VAL A 803 -1.36 -21.33 -6.27
N THR A 804 -2.57 -21.47 -6.80
CA THR A 804 -2.98 -20.95 -8.11
C THR A 804 -4.17 -20.01 -7.93
N LYS A 805 -3.99 -18.71 -8.19
CA LYS A 805 -5.06 -17.71 -8.01
C LYS A 805 -6.32 -17.98 -8.84
N THR A 806 -6.16 -18.63 -10.00
CA THR A 806 -7.27 -18.99 -10.89
C THR A 806 -7.87 -20.36 -10.58
N ASP A 807 -7.53 -20.98 -9.44
CA ASP A 807 -8.11 -22.26 -9.05
C ASP A 807 -9.62 -22.13 -8.87
N THR A 808 -10.37 -23.00 -9.52
CA THR A 808 -11.83 -23.06 -9.43
C THR A 808 -12.30 -24.03 -8.33
N ILE A 809 -11.39 -24.86 -7.81
CA ILE A 809 -11.70 -25.89 -6.82
C ILE A 809 -11.56 -25.35 -5.39
N LEU A 810 -10.41 -24.75 -5.03
CA LEU A 810 -10.20 -24.15 -3.72
C LEU A 810 -10.40 -22.63 -3.78
N LYS A 811 -11.18 -22.09 -2.83
CA LYS A 811 -11.24 -20.66 -2.53
C LYS A 811 -10.97 -20.41 -1.06
N VAL A 812 -10.09 -19.44 -0.80
CA VAL A 812 -9.69 -19.04 0.55
C VAL A 812 -10.45 -17.79 0.96
N THR A 813 -11.22 -17.89 2.05
CA THR A 813 -12.00 -16.78 2.61
C THR A 813 -11.88 -16.77 4.13
N VAL A 814 -12.62 -15.90 4.79
CA VAL A 814 -12.76 -15.90 6.25
C VAL A 814 -14.22 -16.08 6.65
N VAL A 815 -14.42 -16.58 7.86
CA VAL A 815 -15.70 -16.64 8.57
C VAL A 815 -15.47 -16.11 9.98
N ASN A 816 -16.37 -15.30 10.51
CA ASN A 816 -16.17 -14.69 11.82
C ASN A 816 -17.49 -14.50 12.59
N ILE A 817 -17.39 -14.30 13.90
CA ILE A 817 -18.56 -14.24 14.80
C ILE A 817 -19.43 -13.00 14.60
N GLU A 818 -18.84 -11.88 14.17
CA GLU A 818 -19.54 -10.61 14.00
C GLU A 818 -20.34 -10.55 12.70
N ASP A 819 -19.76 -11.04 11.59
CA ASP A 819 -20.35 -11.04 10.26
C ASP A 819 -21.24 -12.27 10.00
N ASN A 820 -20.96 -13.41 10.66
CA ASN A 820 -21.63 -14.69 10.42
C ASN A 820 -22.24 -15.25 11.72
N PRO A 821 -23.54 -15.01 11.98
CA PRO A 821 -24.20 -15.45 13.22
C PRO A 821 -24.19 -16.97 13.48
N ALA A 822 -24.00 -17.78 12.43
CA ALA A 822 -23.90 -19.24 12.53
C ALA A 822 -22.51 -19.74 12.94
N TYR A 823 -21.49 -18.87 12.95
CA TYR A 823 -20.15 -19.23 13.39
C TYR A 823 -20.08 -19.27 14.93
N HIS A 824 -19.41 -20.29 15.46
CA HIS A 824 -19.18 -20.45 16.89
C HIS A 824 -17.68 -20.60 17.13
N SER A 825 -17.17 -19.87 18.13
CA SER A 825 -15.76 -19.96 18.55
C SER A 825 -15.40 -21.40 18.96
N PRO A 826 -14.19 -21.89 18.62
CA PRO A 826 -13.76 -23.21 19.04
C PRO A 826 -13.77 -23.37 20.57
N PRO A 827 -14.02 -24.59 21.10
CA PRO A 827 -14.10 -24.81 22.54
C PRO A 827 -12.85 -24.35 23.29
N GLY A 828 -13.03 -23.49 24.29
CA GLY A 828 -11.94 -22.96 25.12
C GLY A 828 -11.19 -21.77 24.51
N VAL A 829 -11.46 -21.41 23.25
CA VAL A 829 -10.94 -20.17 22.66
C VAL A 829 -11.77 -18.99 23.16
N ILE A 830 -11.08 -17.96 23.65
CA ILE A 830 -11.69 -16.74 24.17
C ILE A 830 -11.56 -15.62 23.16
N ARG A 831 -12.62 -14.80 23.04
CA ARG A 831 -12.57 -13.53 22.31
C ARG A 831 -11.62 -12.58 23.03
N GLU A 832 -10.83 -11.85 22.26
CA GLU A 832 -9.96 -10.83 22.82
C GLU A 832 -10.80 -9.72 23.46
N ARG A 833 -10.47 -9.31 24.69
CA ARG A 833 -11.13 -8.20 25.37
C ARG A 833 -10.31 -6.92 25.20
N ASP A 834 -10.98 -5.82 24.86
CA ASP A 834 -10.36 -4.50 24.90
C ASP A 834 -10.08 -4.09 26.35
N ARG A 835 -8.82 -4.17 26.77
CA ARG A 835 -8.38 -3.80 28.12
C ARG A 835 -8.11 -2.29 28.30
N THR A 836 -8.27 -1.48 27.24
CA THR A 836 -8.12 -0.02 27.34
C THR A 836 -9.32 0.64 28.03
N GLN A 837 -10.46 -0.04 28.08
CA GLN A 837 -11.68 0.40 28.78
C GLN A 837 -12.05 -0.61 29.88
N PRO A 838 -11.45 -0.50 31.08
CA PRO A 838 -11.65 -1.49 32.14
C PRO A 838 -13.09 -1.48 32.71
N ASP A 839 -13.83 -0.39 32.53
CA ASP A 839 -15.22 -0.20 32.97
C ASP A 839 -16.26 -0.89 32.06
N GLN A 840 -15.84 -1.33 30.87
CA GLN A 840 -16.71 -1.99 29.90
C GLN A 840 -16.15 -3.36 29.50
N GLU A 841 -17.04 -4.26 29.11
CA GLU A 841 -16.68 -5.53 28.52
C GLU A 841 -16.90 -5.43 27.01
N ILE A 842 -15.86 -5.00 26.30
CA ILE A 842 -15.85 -4.92 24.85
C ILE A 842 -15.03 -6.09 24.31
N LEU A 843 -15.68 -6.98 23.58
CA LEU A 843 -15.04 -8.14 22.97
C LEU A 843 -14.75 -7.83 21.49
N GLY A 844 -13.53 -8.13 21.07
CA GLY A 844 -13.11 -8.10 19.67
C GLY A 844 -13.73 -9.24 18.87
N ASN A 845 -13.47 -9.25 17.56
CA ASN A 845 -13.92 -10.30 16.67
C ASN A 845 -13.27 -11.65 17.02
N GLU A 846 -13.85 -12.74 16.52
CA GLU A 846 -13.23 -14.06 16.46
C GLU A 846 -13.37 -14.59 15.04
N GLN A 847 -12.25 -14.87 14.38
CA GLN A 847 -12.22 -15.23 12.96
C GLN A 847 -11.51 -16.56 12.72
N SER A 848 -11.93 -17.26 11.67
CA SER A 848 -11.27 -18.45 11.17
C SER A 848 -11.08 -18.39 9.65
N LEU A 849 -10.10 -19.15 9.17
CA LEU A 849 -9.91 -19.36 7.74
C LEU A 849 -11.00 -20.29 7.21
N ASN A 850 -11.68 -19.88 6.15
CA ASN A 850 -12.73 -20.67 5.50
C ASN A 850 -12.26 -21.14 4.12
N LEU A 851 -11.94 -22.43 4.03
CA LEU A 851 -11.53 -23.11 2.80
C LEU A 851 -12.75 -23.72 2.12
N LYS A 852 -13.21 -23.11 1.03
CA LYS A 852 -14.32 -23.64 0.22
C LYS A 852 -13.77 -24.53 -0.87
N ILE A 853 -14.21 -25.79 -0.90
CA ILE A 853 -13.76 -26.80 -1.85
C ILE A 853 -14.93 -27.25 -2.72
N ASN A 854 -14.78 -27.16 -4.04
CA ASN A 854 -15.78 -27.57 -5.02
C ASN A 854 -15.23 -28.63 -5.98
N GLY A 855 -15.67 -29.89 -5.83
CA GLY A 855 -15.37 -30.95 -6.81
C GLY A 855 -13.91 -31.41 -6.84
N LEU A 856 -13.26 -31.53 -5.68
CA LEU A 856 -11.91 -32.09 -5.57
C LEU A 856 -11.92 -33.59 -5.91
N ALA A 857 -11.19 -33.99 -6.95
CA ALA A 857 -11.12 -35.39 -7.38
C ALA A 857 -10.19 -36.23 -6.48
N ASP A 858 -10.43 -37.54 -6.44
CA ASP A 858 -9.56 -38.48 -5.71
C ASP A 858 -8.10 -38.38 -6.17
N GLY A 859 -7.17 -38.42 -5.22
CA GLY A 859 -5.73 -38.22 -5.45
C GLY A 859 -5.29 -36.78 -5.72
N GLN A 860 -6.19 -35.78 -5.77
CA GLN A 860 -5.81 -34.37 -5.88
C GLN A 860 -5.71 -33.70 -4.50
N SER A 861 -4.75 -32.80 -4.35
CA SER A 861 -4.66 -31.88 -3.20
C SER A 861 -4.75 -30.43 -3.66
N ARG A 862 -5.16 -29.56 -2.73
CA ARG A 862 -5.07 -28.11 -2.85
C ARG A 862 -4.53 -27.55 -1.54
N GLU A 863 -3.81 -26.44 -1.65
CA GLU A 863 -3.08 -25.85 -0.53
C GLU A 863 -3.36 -24.35 -0.48
N ALA A 864 -3.52 -23.85 0.74
CA ALA A 864 -3.50 -22.43 1.06
C ALA A 864 -2.23 -22.15 1.88
N PHE A 865 -1.49 -21.12 1.52
CA PHE A 865 -0.22 -20.81 2.18
C PHE A 865 -0.11 -19.31 2.52
N LYS A 866 0.76 -19.00 3.47
CA LYS A 866 1.16 -17.65 3.85
C LYS A 866 2.68 -17.64 4.02
N ASN A 867 3.34 -16.72 3.33
CA ASN A 867 4.79 -16.57 3.41
C ASN A 867 5.17 -15.63 4.55
N TYR A 868 6.09 -16.07 5.41
CA TYR A 868 6.68 -15.25 6.46
C TYR A 868 8.02 -14.68 5.98
N PRO A 869 8.19 -13.35 5.86
CA PRO A 869 9.43 -12.75 5.36
C PRO A 869 10.67 -13.05 6.23
N ARG A 870 10.45 -13.31 7.52
CA ARG A 870 11.46 -13.81 8.45
C ARG A 870 11.07 -15.23 8.83
N GLY A 871 12.06 -16.12 8.91
CA GLY A 871 11.83 -17.47 9.44
C GLY A 871 11.24 -17.41 10.85
N LEU A 872 10.28 -18.28 11.12
CA LEU A 872 9.71 -18.44 12.46
C LEU A 872 10.63 -19.32 13.30
N ASP A 873 11.04 -18.85 14.48
CA ASP A 873 11.76 -19.67 15.45
C ASP A 873 10.76 -20.33 16.41
N VAL A 874 10.53 -21.62 16.20
CA VAL A 874 9.65 -22.44 17.03
C VAL A 874 10.43 -23.46 17.87
N PHE A 875 11.75 -23.30 18.00
CA PHE A 875 12.63 -24.30 18.61
C PHE A 875 12.28 -24.60 20.09
N ASN A 876 11.78 -23.59 20.81
CA ASN A 876 11.43 -23.71 22.23
C ASN A 876 10.05 -24.35 22.49
N TYR A 877 9.29 -24.70 21.44
CA TYR A 877 7.94 -25.24 21.55
C TYR A 877 7.90 -26.75 21.30
N LYS A 878 7.12 -27.49 22.11
CA LYS A 878 7.03 -28.96 22.02
C LYS A 878 5.96 -29.46 21.06
N THR A 879 4.90 -28.69 20.86
CA THR A 879 3.72 -29.12 20.10
C THR A 879 3.16 -27.95 19.30
N MET A 880 2.83 -28.21 18.05
CA MET A 880 2.06 -27.31 17.18
C MET A 880 0.67 -27.93 16.97
N LYS A 881 -0.39 -27.14 17.12
CA LYS A 881 -1.78 -27.58 17.00
C LYS A 881 -2.59 -26.50 16.30
N MET A 882 -3.65 -26.90 15.61
CA MET A 882 -4.65 -26.00 15.05
C MET A 882 -6.05 -26.61 15.19
N PHE A 883 -7.06 -25.77 15.35
CA PHE A 883 -8.45 -26.20 15.25
C PHE A 883 -8.83 -26.36 13.78
N VAL A 884 -9.63 -27.39 13.49
CA VAL A 884 -10.21 -27.63 12.16
C VAL A 884 -11.68 -27.98 12.34
N HIS A 885 -12.51 -27.42 11.48
CA HIS A 885 -13.92 -27.74 11.37
C HIS A 885 -14.27 -27.90 9.89
N GLY A 886 -15.06 -28.92 9.54
CA GLY A 886 -15.48 -29.21 8.18
C GLY A 886 -16.84 -29.88 8.16
N ASP A 887 -17.48 -29.88 6.99
CA ASP A 887 -18.72 -30.63 6.79
C ASP A 887 -18.42 -32.12 6.95
N ALA A 888 -19.14 -32.82 7.82
CA ALA A 888 -18.99 -34.27 8.01
C ALA A 888 -19.34 -35.08 6.75
N LYS A 889 -19.94 -34.44 5.73
CA LYS A 889 -20.25 -35.02 4.42
C LYS A 889 -19.15 -34.85 3.38
N PHE A 890 -18.12 -34.04 3.67
CA PHE A 890 -16.87 -34.03 2.91
C PHE A 890 -16.01 -35.21 3.34
#